data_AF-A0A3D3MDY4-F1
#
_entry.id   AF-A0A3D3MDY4-F1
#
_cell.length_a   1.000
_cell.length_b   1.000
_cell.length_c   1.000
_cell.angle_alpha   90.00
_cell.angle_beta   90.00
_cell.angle_gamma   90.00
#
_symmetry.space_group_name_H-M   'P 1'
#
loop_
_entity.id
_entity.type
_entity.pdbx_description
1 polymer ?
#
loop_
_entity_poly.entity_id
_entity_poly.type
_entity_poly.pdbx_seq_one_letter_code
_entity_poly.pdbx_strand_id
1 'polypeptide(L)'
;MKYFCSLLLFSATLGAQVQPVIYDTIALNLVKDTIEANNTAIQNVITLSKTFRGLPKLIKIDTANNYQPVFSSETWPAGAWSRGYFSGYIGNYKKFYEYDPDAKHSGFWSSHPQPRDTSKRIRAMIHYDNYYSNSQNSSTIIQGLEYLICQQVKNQNNSLSDGGYIYWWSREGKDIFEQNDTPGNISQNSVHVFETGSAIAGLCEGYLYLKKNNIQLPAGLYDAIVNAADNLNAVDLIGYNSENYTAFGLWGLAKAYKITQNCKYLEKIIYLTNWLLEQQSNETGICNGTWKRGVETLDNGQQVYHESKINYHAIILRGLIESLDGIPKSNVVLREKLIAGIKKGINHIIKYRVSYENDSFLGTLNIFYSTINCEKITGLNHNYYSFLYYDDIVEMFALLAYYANFNKDNFSQAENDRLKKLLNLISIYAQTRIDPDENYVPSGLTPDEKKEDQKRRAVDQMASLAYYLDYTKAIKNNTKVFEIDNTNFFDSEKTSKPVSLDFDHNGIKDEVAYFSTNGDKTFLNVAKMAPDGSISSVKSVWESTGYPLELFSDRIVSGDFNRDGYFDDIAVMCDYGGGETRIHVFEGTGSGFVYSNQSQGWWKETGYYANLVGDRMVSGDFDGNGKHNDIAVFYRYNTNETIIHVFQGQENKTFKHLGANGWWNNDTYSTDNIISNIVSGSFDSDGIHDDIAVFYKNNNNATDIHLFRGMDTIDSKFTFETWWTDSGYPFNQYVKRIVAGNFYDGNKKDDIAVLYESDPGHTNLHLFQGKGTYFNYLGSTGYWASTNYDSKKIKGKIVDFNIGNDDKSQIFAMYNVSGKDSKLQVFKNNMYSTPPNFALYEVKDWWKDTCYGDTNLQNQYVPSSVNGMANRLLKEDTSDKIADIKIYKDSGSYEVVSQEKIKSIQIFNFSGKMIQEYTGILSNRFRFGILKGNYIVKVSDINNKISTKKILD
;
A
#
# COMPACT_ATOMS: atom_id res chain seq x y z
N MET A 1 46.14 10.74 25.34
CA MET A 1 45.01 11.02 26.26
C MET A 1 43.76 11.60 25.58
N LYS A 2 43.84 12.39 24.49
CA LYS A 2 42.64 12.88 23.77
C LYS A 2 41.86 11.82 22.97
N TYR A 3 42.44 10.65 22.70
CA TYR A 3 41.77 9.53 22.02
C TYR A 3 40.98 8.58 22.94
N PHE A 4 41.06 8.76 24.27
CA PHE A 4 40.36 7.90 25.24
C PHE A 4 39.06 8.52 25.79
N CYS A 5 38.78 9.80 25.54
CA CYS A 5 37.55 10.48 25.98
C CYS A 5 36.44 10.51 24.91
N SER A 6 36.73 10.19 23.64
CA SER A 6 35.73 10.14 22.58
C SER A 6 34.90 8.84 22.57
N LEU A 7 35.33 7.81 23.31
CA LEU A 7 34.61 6.54 23.45
C LEU A 7 33.60 6.51 24.62
N LEU A 8 33.52 7.56 25.44
CA LEU A 8 32.61 7.62 26.59
C LEU A 8 31.44 8.61 26.46
N LEU A 9 31.34 9.36 25.34
CA LEU A 9 30.26 10.33 25.10
C LEU A 9 29.37 10.02 23.89
N PHE A 10 29.60 8.90 23.19
CA PHE A 10 28.66 8.36 22.19
C PHE A 10 27.75 7.31 22.84
N SER A 11 26.92 7.75 23.78
CA SER A 11 25.88 6.90 24.37
C SER A 11 24.72 7.73 24.90
N ALA A 12 24.10 8.55 24.05
CA ALA A 12 22.77 9.11 24.32
C ALA A 12 22.08 9.74 23.08
N THR A 13 22.05 9.05 21.95
CA THR A 13 20.92 9.18 21.01
C THR A 13 20.49 7.77 20.63
N LEU A 14 19.87 7.08 21.59
CA LEU A 14 19.06 5.91 21.30
C LEU A 14 17.91 6.38 20.41
N GLY A 15 18.10 6.35 19.09
CA GLY A 15 16.99 6.00 18.21
C GLY A 15 16.44 4.70 18.78
N ALA A 16 15.13 4.63 19.05
CA ALA A 16 14.52 3.45 19.64
C ALA A 16 14.88 2.25 18.77
N GLN A 17 15.90 1.48 19.19
CA GLN A 17 16.35 0.32 18.47
C GLN A 17 15.17 -0.65 18.53
N VAL A 18 14.50 -0.84 17.39
CA VAL A 18 13.36 -1.73 17.28
C VAL A 18 13.80 -3.08 17.82
N GLN A 19 13.30 -3.45 19.00
CA GLN A 19 13.68 -4.71 19.62
C GLN A 19 13.28 -5.84 18.66
N PRO A 20 14.19 -6.78 18.34
CA PRO A 20 13.79 -7.93 17.58
C PRO A 20 12.67 -8.68 18.30
N VAL A 21 11.94 -9.52 17.58
CA VAL A 21 11.12 -10.55 18.21
C VAL A 21 12.07 -11.53 18.91
N ILE A 22 12.32 -11.28 20.20
CA ILE A 22 13.32 -11.97 21.03
C ILE A 22 12.59 -12.96 21.93
N TYR A 23 12.88 -14.26 21.74
CA TYR A 23 13.38 -15.09 22.84
C TYR A 23 14.02 -16.40 22.34
N ASP A 24 15.17 -16.77 22.89
CA ASP A 24 15.94 -17.99 22.56
C ASP A 24 15.48 -19.24 23.35
N THR A 25 14.42 -19.15 24.17
CA THR A 25 13.92 -20.31 24.94
C THR A 25 12.69 -20.99 24.36
N ILE A 26 12.27 -20.67 23.13
CA ILE A 26 11.36 -21.58 22.42
C ILE A 26 12.17 -22.86 22.21
N ALA A 27 11.89 -23.89 23.02
CA ALA A 27 12.63 -25.14 22.98
C ALA A 27 12.67 -25.64 21.52
N LEU A 28 13.87 -25.67 20.95
CA LEU A 28 14.13 -26.06 19.56
C LEU A 28 13.88 -27.56 19.30
N ASN A 29 13.40 -28.30 20.30
CA ASN A 29 13.26 -29.77 20.29
C ASN A 29 11.79 -30.21 20.31
N LEU A 30 10.94 -29.64 19.47
CA LEU A 30 9.54 -30.07 19.34
C LEU A 30 9.38 -31.02 18.16
N VAL A 31 8.70 -32.15 18.40
CA VAL A 31 8.66 -33.30 17.48
C VAL A 31 7.68 -33.10 16.31
N LYS A 32 6.77 -32.12 16.37
CA LYS A 32 5.83 -31.78 15.29
C LYS A 32 5.91 -30.31 14.90
N ASP A 33 6.73 -30.03 13.89
CA ASP A 33 6.91 -28.70 13.32
C ASP A 33 5.88 -28.32 12.25
N THR A 34 4.92 -29.20 11.93
CA THR A 34 3.88 -28.92 10.92
C THR A 34 2.54 -29.54 11.31
N ILE A 35 1.45 -28.81 11.03
CA ILE A 35 0.08 -29.31 11.14
C ILE A 35 -0.29 -30.02 9.84
N GLU A 36 -0.75 -31.26 9.94
CA GLU A 36 -1.22 -32.05 8.81
C GLU A 36 -2.74 -31.93 8.66
N ALA A 37 -3.20 -31.16 7.67
CA ALA A 37 -4.62 -31.00 7.41
C ALA A 37 -5.29 -32.35 7.08
N ASN A 38 -6.14 -32.87 7.97
CA ASN A 38 -7.02 -33.99 7.64
C ASN A 38 -8.20 -33.46 6.81
N ASN A 39 -8.10 -33.60 5.48
CA ASN A 39 -9.12 -33.11 4.56
C ASN A 39 -10.52 -33.66 4.87
N THR A 40 -10.64 -34.91 5.33
CA THR A 40 -11.94 -35.49 5.72
C THR A 40 -12.51 -34.76 6.94
N ALA A 41 -11.69 -34.51 7.96
CA ALA A 41 -12.13 -33.77 9.14
C ALA A 41 -12.52 -32.31 8.79
N ILE A 42 -11.80 -31.68 7.86
CA ILE A 42 -12.13 -30.33 7.34
C ILE A 42 -13.50 -30.34 6.64
N GLN A 43 -13.74 -31.29 5.73
CA GLN A 43 -15.04 -31.39 5.05
C GLN A 43 -16.17 -31.74 6.02
N ASN A 44 -15.89 -32.57 7.04
CA ASN A 44 -16.85 -32.88 8.09
C ASN A 44 -17.21 -31.64 8.91
N VAL A 45 -16.24 -30.81 9.32
CA VAL A 45 -16.54 -29.60 10.10
C VAL A 45 -17.21 -28.51 9.26
N ILE A 46 -16.89 -28.40 7.96
CA ILE A 46 -17.63 -27.52 7.02
C ILE A 46 -19.09 -27.97 6.90
N THR A 47 -19.31 -29.27 6.75
CA THR A 47 -20.66 -29.86 6.66
C THR A 47 -21.42 -29.68 7.97
N LEU A 48 -20.77 -29.93 9.10
CA LEU A 48 -21.34 -29.72 10.43
C LEU A 48 -21.69 -28.25 10.67
N SER A 49 -20.81 -27.31 10.29
CA SER A 49 -21.08 -25.88 10.38
C SER A 49 -22.35 -25.47 9.63
N LYS A 50 -22.67 -26.14 8.51
CA LYS A 50 -23.90 -25.88 7.75
C LYS A 50 -25.18 -26.29 8.51
N THR A 51 -25.10 -27.17 9.53
CA THR A 51 -26.25 -27.53 10.37
C THR A 51 -26.60 -26.46 11.41
N PHE A 52 -25.70 -25.48 11.63
CA PHE A 52 -25.92 -24.34 12.52
C PHE A 52 -26.52 -23.12 11.80
N ARG A 53 -26.96 -23.30 10.55
CA ARG A 53 -27.53 -22.26 9.70
C ARG A 53 -29.04 -22.27 9.73
N GLY A 54 -29.67 -21.10 9.60
CA GLY A 54 -31.12 -20.98 9.48
C GLY A 54 -31.87 -21.71 10.59
N LEU A 55 -31.35 -21.63 11.81
CA LEU A 55 -31.86 -22.42 12.93
C LEU A 55 -33.28 -21.97 13.31
N PRO A 56 -34.14 -22.89 13.81
CA PRO A 56 -35.42 -22.54 14.40
C PRO A 56 -35.26 -21.47 15.46
N LYS A 57 -36.13 -20.46 15.42
CA LYS A 57 -36.11 -19.36 16.39
C LYS A 57 -36.50 -19.90 17.77
N LEU A 58 -35.71 -19.60 18.80
CA LEU A 58 -36.02 -19.96 20.18
C LEU A 58 -37.18 -19.08 20.67
N ILE A 59 -38.27 -19.65 21.21
CA ILE A 59 -39.45 -18.93 21.75
C ILE A 59 -39.55 -18.97 23.28
N LYS A 60 -38.90 -19.90 23.99
CA LYS A 60 -38.72 -19.84 25.45
C LYS A 60 -37.79 -20.92 25.93
N ILE A 61 -37.31 -20.78 27.15
CA ILE A 61 -36.74 -21.87 27.92
C ILE A 61 -37.71 -22.18 29.03
N ASP A 62 -38.25 -23.39 29.01
CA ASP A 62 -39.24 -23.84 29.98
C ASP A 62 -38.54 -24.23 31.29
N THR A 63 -38.48 -23.28 32.21
CA THR A 63 -37.86 -23.49 33.53
C THR A 63 -38.60 -24.54 34.38
N ALA A 64 -39.89 -24.78 34.12
CA ALA A 64 -40.66 -25.81 34.81
C ALA A 64 -40.34 -27.22 34.26
N ASN A 65 -39.96 -27.32 32.99
CA ASN A 65 -39.57 -28.55 32.34
C ASN A 65 -38.04 -28.66 32.22
N ASN A 66 -37.32 -28.61 33.34
CA ASN A 66 -35.85 -28.77 33.40
C ASN A 66 -35.06 -27.91 32.39
N TYR A 67 -35.49 -26.65 32.19
CA TYR A 67 -34.88 -25.68 31.27
C TYR A 67 -34.83 -26.17 29.81
N GLN A 68 -35.80 -26.95 29.36
CA GLN A 68 -35.87 -27.38 27.97
C GLN A 68 -36.23 -26.20 27.03
N PRO A 69 -35.55 -26.05 25.88
CA PRO A 69 -35.86 -25.00 24.91
C PRO A 69 -37.15 -25.32 24.16
N VAL A 70 -37.92 -24.28 23.83
CA VAL A 70 -39.11 -24.35 22.97
C VAL A 70 -38.85 -23.52 21.73
N PHE A 71 -38.97 -24.12 20.55
CA PHE A 71 -38.67 -23.48 19.26
C PHE A 71 -39.94 -23.18 18.47
N SER A 72 -39.85 -22.14 17.64
CA SER A 72 -40.87 -21.77 16.64
C SER A 72 -40.80 -22.71 15.43
N SER A 73 -41.90 -22.77 14.68
CA SER A 73 -41.89 -23.29 13.31
C SER A 73 -41.15 -22.34 12.36
N GLU A 74 -41.00 -21.07 12.72
CA GLU A 74 -40.18 -20.11 11.97
C GLU A 74 -38.68 -20.35 12.17
N THR A 75 -37.92 -20.13 11.11
CA THR A 75 -36.45 -20.23 11.09
C THR A 75 -35.81 -18.89 10.79
N TRP A 76 -34.57 -18.71 11.23
CA TRP A 76 -33.72 -17.62 10.73
C TRP A 76 -33.41 -17.83 9.22
N PRO A 77 -33.02 -16.77 8.48
CA PRO A 77 -32.57 -16.90 7.10
C PRO A 77 -31.42 -17.91 6.97
N ALA A 78 -31.30 -18.59 5.83
CA ALA A 78 -30.25 -19.58 5.60
C ALA A 78 -28.82 -19.01 5.71
N GLY A 79 -28.67 -17.69 5.56
CA GLY A 79 -27.42 -16.97 5.76
C GLY A 79 -27.06 -16.68 7.22
N ALA A 80 -27.98 -16.88 8.17
CA ALA A 80 -27.71 -16.65 9.59
C ALA A 80 -27.12 -17.92 10.23
N TRP A 81 -25.98 -17.79 10.89
CA TRP A 81 -25.44 -18.82 11.77
C TRP A 81 -25.83 -18.57 13.21
N SER A 82 -26.01 -19.63 14.00
CA SER A 82 -26.23 -19.57 15.45
C SER A 82 -27.62 -19.07 15.88
N ARG A 83 -27.92 -19.19 17.18
CA ARG A 83 -29.10 -18.64 17.88
C ARG A 83 -28.67 -17.60 18.94
N GLY A 84 -27.76 -16.71 18.57
CA GLY A 84 -27.18 -15.73 19.50
C GLY A 84 -26.43 -16.36 20.66
N TYR A 85 -26.64 -15.84 21.88
CA TYR A 85 -25.94 -16.31 23.09
C TYR A 85 -26.24 -17.76 23.46
N PHE A 86 -27.37 -18.29 22.98
CA PHE A 86 -27.76 -19.68 23.20
C PHE A 86 -26.95 -20.68 22.39
N SER A 87 -26.24 -20.24 21.36
CA SER A 87 -25.34 -21.13 20.62
C SER A 87 -24.25 -21.72 21.50
N GLY A 88 -23.81 -21.00 22.54
CA GLY A 88 -22.83 -21.50 23.50
C GLY A 88 -23.32 -22.63 24.41
N TYR A 89 -24.65 -22.87 24.46
CA TYR A 89 -25.30 -23.73 25.44
C TYR A 89 -26.25 -24.77 24.82
N ILE A 90 -26.09 -25.06 23.51
CA ILE A 90 -26.89 -26.09 22.83
C ILE A 90 -26.67 -27.43 23.53
N GLY A 91 -27.76 -27.97 24.09
CA GLY A 91 -27.74 -29.20 24.88
C GLY A 91 -27.65 -28.96 26.39
N ASN A 92 -27.26 -27.80 26.91
CA ASN A 92 -27.30 -27.54 28.36
C ASN A 92 -27.72 -26.11 28.69
N TYR A 93 -28.96 -25.80 28.34
CA TYR A 93 -29.62 -24.54 28.68
C TYR A 93 -29.80 -24.34 30.19
N LYS A 94 -29.84 -25.43 30.96
CA LYS A 94 -29.86 -25.37 32.42
C LYS A 94 -28.59 -24.72 32.97
N LYS A 95 -27.41 -25.12 32.50
CA LYS A 95 -26.13 -24.51 32.88
C LYS A 95 -26.06 -23.03 32.53
N PHE A 96 -26.65 -22.58 31.42
CA PHE A 96 -26.72 -21.14 31.10
C PHE A 96 -27.35 -20.34 32.27
N TYR A 97 -28.49 -20.80 32.79
CA TYR A 97 -29.16 -20.15 33.92
C TYR A 97 -28.53 -20.42 35.29
N GLU A 98 -27.78 -21.52 35.45
CA GLU A 98 -27.04 -21.80 36.68
C GLU A 98 -25.74 -21.00 36.78
N TYR A 99 -25.06 -20.75 35.65
CA TYR A 99 -23.82 -19.95 35.59
C TYR A 99 -24.07 -18.46 35.67
N ASP A 100 -25.24 -17.99 35.26
CA ASP A 100 -25.65 -16.60 35.36
C ASP A 100 -26.99 -16.52 36.13
N PRO A 101 -26.94 -16.52 37.48
CA PRO A 101 -28.14 -16.36 38.31
C PRO A 101 -28.83 -15.01 38.03
N ASP A 102 -28.06 -14.02 37.57
CA ASP A 102 -28.58 -12.75 37.14
C ASP A 102 -29.32 -12.89 35.80
N ALA A 103 -28.98 -13.78 34.86
CA ALA A 103 -29.77 -14.03 33.65
C ALA A 103 -31.22 -14.46 33.94
N LYS A 104 -31.47 -15.07 35.11
CA LYS A 104 -32.82 -15.39 35.62
C LYS A 104 -33.62 -14.14 36.07
N HIS A 105 -32.93 -13.06 36.41
CA HIS A 105 -33.49 -11.86 37.08
C HIS A 105 -33.21 -10.52 36.38
N SER A 106 -32.27 -10.45 35.43
CA SER A 106 -31.69 -9.23 34.85
C SER A 106 -32.23 -8.85 33.48
N GLY A 107 -32.83 -9.81 32.75
CA GLY A 107 -33.32 -9.59 31.38
C GLY A 107 -32.26 -9.68 30.28
N PHE A 108 -31.02 -10.09 30.60
CA PHE A 108 -29.91 -10.27 29.65
C PHE A 108 -29.94 -11.65 28.97
N TRP A 109 -30.76 -11.81 27.93
CA TRP A 109 -30.66 -12.98 27.07
C TRP A 109 -31.23 -12.69 25.66
N SER A 110 -30.51 -13.09 24.62
CA SER A 110 -30.90 -12.92 23.21
C SER A 110 -30.67 -14.19 22.41
N SER A 111 -31.68 -14.59 21.63
CA SER A 111 -31.59 -15.67 20.65
C SER A 111 -31.36 -15.20 19.22
N HIS A 112 -31.19 -13.89 19.03
CA HIS A 112 -30.94 -13.33 17.71
C HIS A 112 -29.52 -13.71 17.25
N PRO A 113 -29.35 -14.27 16.03
CA PRO A 113 -28.04 -14.58 15.47
C PRO A 113 -27.16 -13.33 15.46
N GLN A 114 -25.91 -13.47 15.89
CA GLN A 114 -25.03 -12.31 16.00
C GLN A 114 -24.30 -12.13 14.65
N PRO A 115 -24.27 -10.92 14.08
CA PRO A 115 -23.52 -10.63 12.85
C PRO A 115 -22.07 -11.13 12.89
N ARG A 116 -21.39 -11.00 14.04
CA ARG A 116 -20.03 -11.53 14.24
C ARG A 116 -19.91 -13.03 14.01
N ASP A 117 -20.91 -13.83 14.40
CA ASP A 117 -20.86 -15.29 14.24
C ASP A 117 -20.95 -15.65 12.77
N THR A 118 -21.88 -15.02 12.05
CA THR A 118 -22.02 -15.22 10.60
C THR A 118 -20.74 -14.80 9.86
N SER A 119 -20.18 -13.63 10.19
CA SER A 119 -18.90 -13.17 9.63
C SER A 119 -17.78 -14.19 9.84
N LYS A 120 -17.58 -14.69 11.07
CA LYS A 120 -16.56 -15.71 11.38
C LYS A 120 -16.71 -16.97 10.51
N ARG A 121 -17.94 -17.43 10.27
CA ARG A 121 -18.20 -18.65 9.47
C ARG A 121 -17.95 -18.42 7.97
N ILE A 122 -18.36 -17.26 7.45
CA ILE A 122 -18.07 -16.86 6.07
C ILE A 122 -16.56 -16.79 5.84
N ARG A 123 -15.84 -16.07 6.71
CA ARG A 123 -14.38 -15.91 6.61
C ARG A 123 -13.68 -17.27 6.66
N ALA A 124 -14.05 -18.14 7.59
CA ALA A 124 -13.51 -19.50 7.65
C ALA A 124 -13.70 -20.28 6.33
N MET A 125 -14.89 -20.20 5.71
CA MET A 125 -15.15 -20.85 4.42
C MET A 125 -14.33 -20.24 3.28
N ILE A 126 -14.18 -18.92 3.24
CA ILE A 126 -13.32 -18.22 2.26
C ILE A 126 -11.88 -18.73 2.35
N HIS A 127 -11.34 -18.82 3.56
CA HIS A 127 -9.98 -19.28 3.78
C HIS A 127 -9.79 -20.77 3.44
N TYR A 128 -10.79 -21.63 3.69
CA TYR A 128 -10.74 -23.02 3.19
C TYR A 128 -10.77 -23.09 1.66
N ASP A 129 -11.64 -22.32 1.01
CA ASP A 129 -11.72 -22.26 -0.45
C ASP A 129 -10.38 -21.79 -1.06
N ASN A 130 -9.75 -20.75 -0.49
CA ASN A 130 -8.40 -20.31 -0.87
C ASN A 130 -7.35 -21.42 -0.65
N TYR A 131 -7.40 -22.11 0.49
CA TYR A 131 -6.50 -23.22 0.80
C TYR A 131 -6.64 -24.37 -0.20
N TYR A 132 -7.85 -24.67 -0.66
CA TYR A 132 -8.10 -25.68 -1.68
C TYR A 132 -8.00 -25.15 -3.12
N SER A 133 -7.78 -23.84 -3.31
CA SER A 133 -7.80 -23.18 -4.61
C SER A 133 -9.10 -23.47 -5.38
N ASN A 134 -10.24 -23.37 -4.71
CA ASN A 134 -11.56 -23.59 -5.30
C ASN A 134 -12.58 -22.54 -4.83
N SER A 135 -13.85 -22.71 -5.22
CA SER A 135 -14.96 -21.85 -4.81
C SER A 135 -16.22 -22.63 -4.37
N GLN A 136 -16.02 -23.82 -3.80
CA GLN A 136 -17.12 -24.76 -3.50
C GLN A 136 -18.10 -24.22 -2.44
N ASN A 137 -17.66 -23.32 -1.56
CA ASN A 137 -18.51 -22.74 -0.54
C ASN A 137 -19.17 -21.41 -0.95
N SER A 138 -18.92 -20.92 -2.17
CA SER A 138 -19.39 -19.63 -2.68
C SER A 138 -20.89 -19.37 -2.46
N SER A 139 -21.77 -20.34 -2.76
CA SER A 139 -23.21 -20.18 -2.54
C SER A 139 -23.57 -19.98 -1.05
N THR A 140 -22.87 -20.67 -0.14
CA THR A 140 -23.07 -20.50 1.31
C THR A 140 -22.51 -19.16 1.80
N ILE A 141 -21.37 -18.74 1.25
CA ILE A 141 -20.75 -17.44 1.51
C ILE A 141 -21.69 -16.31 1.08
N ILE A 142 -22.25 -16.38 -0.13
CA ILE A 142 -23.21 -15.39 -0.66
C ILE A 142 -24.41 -15.23 0.27
N GLN A 143 -25.04 -16.34 0.69
CA GLN A 143 -26.18 -16.27 1.62
C GLN A 143 -25.81 -15.61 2.94
N GLY A 144 -24.61 -15.88 3.46
CA GLY A 144 -24.10 -15.21 4.66
C GLY A 144 -23.87 -13.70 4.46
N LEU A 145 -23.32 -13.30 3.31
CA LEU A 145 -23.14 -11.89 2.96
C LEU A 145 -24.48 -11.17 2.81
N GLU A 146 -25.46 -11.78 2.15
CA GLU A 146 -26.83 -11.27 2.03
C GLU A 146 -27.49 -11.09 3.42
N TYR A 147 -27.26 -12.03 4.34
CA TYR A 147 -27.70 -11.88 5.72
C TYR A 147 -27.05 -10.67 6.39
N LEU A 148 -25.73 -10.49 6.29
CA LEU A 148 -25.04 -9.32 6.85
C LEU A 148 -25.54 -8.01 6.22
N ILE A 149 -25.79 -7.97 4.91
CA ILE A 149 -26.37 -6.78 4.24
C ILE A 149 -27.77 -6.47 4.78
N CYS A 150 -28.58 -7.51 5.01
CA CYS A 150 -29.94 -7.37 5.53
C CYS A 150 -29.97 -6.88 6.99
N GLN A 151 -28.99 -7.29 7.80
CA GLN A 151 -28.90 -6.93 9.22
C GLN A 151 -28.27 -5.56 9.49
N GLN A 152 -27.81 -4.87 8.45
CA GLN A 152 -27.27 -3.52 8.58
C GLN A 152 -28.39 -2.54 8.96
N VAL A 153 -28.19 -1.76 10.02
CA VAL A 153 -29.17 -0.78 10.47
C VAL A 153 -29.35 0.31 9.42
N LYS A 154 -30.61 0.56 9.06
CA LYS A 154 -31.04 1.65 8.17
C LYS A 154 -31.94 2.58 8.96
N ASN A 155 -31.42 3.72 9.41
CA ASN A 155 -32.24 4.67 10.19
C ASN A 155 -32.14 6.09 9.62
N GLN A 156 -33.22 6.56 9.01
CA GLN A 156 -33.31 7.90 8.42
C GLN A 156 -33.31 9.03 9.47
N ASN A 157 -33.56 8.73 10.75
CA ASN A 157 -33.82 9.74 11.78
C ASN A 157 -32.71 9.87 12.85
N ASN A 158 -31.64 9.07 12.81
CA ASN A 158 -30.52 9.19 13.75
C ASN A 158 -29.18 8.80 13.08
N SER A 159 -28.34 9.81 12.82
CA SER A 159 -27.14 9.70 11.97
C SER A 159 -25.99 8.88 12.57
N LEU A 160 -26.07 8.50 13.85
CA LEU A 160 -25.00 7.74 14.53
C LEU A 160 -25.20 6.21 14.45
N SER A 161 -26.40 5.74 14.11
CA SER A 161 -26.73 4.30 14.00
C SER A 161 -26.75 3.77 12.57
N ASP A 162 -26.75 4.65 11.57
CA ASP A 162 -26.86 4.22 10.17
C ASP A 162 -25.61 3.47 9.71
N GLY A 163 -25.80 2.36 8.99
CA GLY A 163 -24.71 1.52 8.50
C GLY A 163 -24.07 0.56 9.51
N GLY A 164 -24.35 0.72 10.82
CA GLY A 164 -23.80 -0.13 11.87
C GLY A 164 -24.57 -1.43 12.12
N TYR A 165 -24.03 -2.27 13.01
CA TYR A 165 -24.59 -3.58 13.37
C TYR A 165 -24.95 -3.67 14.86
N ILE A 166 -26.14 -4.21 15.15
CA ILE A 166 -26.67 -4.29 16.50
C ILE A 166 -26.04 -5.43 17.29
N TYR A 167 -25.58 -5.11 18.50
CA TYR A 167 -25.30 -6.10 19.52
C TYR A 167 -26.57 -6.47 20.27
N TRP A 168 -27.11 -7.64 19.94
CA TRP A 168 -28.36 -8.12 20.52
C TRP A 168 -28.09 -8.76 21.89
N TRP A 169 -28.27 -7.99 22.96
CA TRP A 169 -27.90 -8.33 24.35
C TRP A 169 -29.09 -8.62 25.27
N SER A 170 -30.27 -8.00 25.07
CA SER A 170 -31.38 -8.01 26.06
C SER A 170 -32.80 -8.03 25.46
N ARG A 171 -33.80 -8.14 26.35
CA ARG A 171 -35.26 -8.18 26.13
C ARG A 171 -35.98 -6.90 26.60
N GLU A 172 -37.06 -6.46 25.92
CA GLU A 172 -38.11 -5.60 26.50
C GLU A 172 -39.30 -6.44 27.00
N GLY A 173 -39.85 -6.12 28.18
CA GLY A 173 -41.19 -6.55 28.60
C GLY A 173 -41.32 -8.04 28.99
N LYS A 174 -41.90 -8.30 30.16
CA LYS A 174 -42.20 -9.65 30.62
C LYS A 174 -43.08 -10.39 29.59
N ASP A 175 -42.73 -11.64 29.33
CA ASP A 175 -43.48 -12.64 28.55
C ASP A 175 -43.63 -12.49 27.01
N ILE A 176 -43.05 -11.46 26.37
CA ILE A 176 -43.01 -11.38 24.90
C ILE A 176 -41.63 -11.81 24.35
N PHE A 177 -41.60 -12.80 23.46
CA PHE A 177 -40.43 -13.15 22.64
C PHE A 177 -40.48 -12.32 21.37
N GLU A 178 -40.05 -11.06 21.44
CA GLU A 178 -39.93 -10.26 20.23
C GLU A 178 -38.72 -10.74 19.43
N GLN A 179 -39.01 -11.52 18.39
CA GLN A 179 -38.05 -12.03 17.41
C GLN A 179 -37.98 -11.15 16.15
N ASN A 180 -38.63 -9.98 16.19
CA ASN A 180 -38.73 -9.07 15.06
C ASN A 180 -37.59 -8.06 15.13
N ASP A 181 -36.81 -7.98 14.05
CA ASP A 181 -35.68 -7.08 13.79
C ASP A 181 -36.10 -5.59 13.86
N THR A 182 -36.53 -5.10 15.02
CA THR A 182 -36.97 -3.70 15.21
C THR A 182 -35.92 -2.96 16.04
N PRO A 183 -35.01 -2.20 15.39
CA PRO A 183 -34.08 -1.33 16.10
C PRO A 183 -34.84 -0.28 16.90
N GLY A 184 -34.54 -0.16 18.20
CA GLY A 184 -34.94 1.03 18.98
C GLY A 184 -35.93 0.83 20.13
N ASN A 185 -36.36 -0.39 20.46
CA ASN A 185 -37.29 -0.61 21.59
C ASN A 185 -36.62 -0.93 22.94
N ILE A 186 -35.27 -0.97 23.01
CA ILE A 186 -34.57 -1.33 24.25
C ILE A 186 -33.29 -0.53 24.42
N SER A 187 -33.08 0.04 25.62
CA SER A 187 -31.90 0.84 25.98
C SER A 187 -30.57 0.08 25.90
N GLN A 188 -30.61 -1.25 25.75
CA GLN A 188 -29.45 -2.15 25.81
C GLN A 188 -29.08 -2.81 24.46
N ASN A 189 -29.99 -2.87 23.47
CA ASN A 189 -29.65 -3.35 22.12
C ASN A 189 -29.33 -2.15 21.24
N SER A 190 -28.06 -2.02 20.87
CA SER A 190 -27.55 -0.85 20.15
C SER A 190 -26.54 -1.25 19.10
N VAL A 191 -26.35 -0.37 18.11
CA VAL A 191 -25.23 -0.46 17.17
C VAL A 191 -23.93 -0.50 17.97
N HIS A 192 -23.09 -1.49 17.69
CA HIS A 192 -21.93 -1.78 18.50
C HIS A 192 -20.67 -1.96 17.65
N VAL A 193 -19.55 -1.41 18.11
CA VAL A 193 -18.27 -1.43 17.39
C VAL A 193 -17.76 -2.85 17.17
N PHE A 194 -17.96 -3.75 18.14
CA PHE A 194 -17.56 -5.15 18.01
C PHE A 194 -18.32 -5.87 16.88
N GLU A 195 -19.65 -5.77 16.86
CA GLU A 195 -20.46 -6.36 15.77
C GLU A 195 -20.13 -5.73 14.43
N THR A 196 -20.01 -4.41 14.39
CA THR A 196 -19.76 -3.66 13.15
C THR A 196 -18.38 -3.98 12.58
N GLY A 197 -17.33 -4.00 13.42
CA GLY A 197 -15.97 -4.35 13.04
C GLY A 197 -15.84 -5.82 12.58
N SER A 198 -16.55 -6.75 13.22
CA SER A 198 -16.58 -8.14 12.75
C SER A 198 -17.37 -8.31 11.46
N ALA A 199 -18.55 -7.70 11.33
CA ALA A 199 -19.38 -7.79 10.14
C ALA A 199 -18.67 -7.23 8.91
N ILE A 200 -18.09 -6.03 9.02
CA ILE A 200 -17.36 -5.39 7.91
C ILE A 200 -16.15 -6.20 7.47
N ALA A 201 -15.44 -6.88 8.37
CA ALA A 201 -14.35 -7.77 8.00
C ALA A 201 -14.83 -8.94 7.11
N GLY A 202 -15.99 -9.53 7.45
CA GLY A 202 -16.63 -10.58 6.65
C GLY A 202 -17.12 -10.07 5.29
N LEU A 203 -17.73 -8.88 5.25
CA LEU A 203 -18.13 -8.23 4.00
C LEU A 203 -16.94 -7.95 3.09
N CYS A 204 -15.84 -7.42 3.65
CA CYS A 204 -14.63 -7.07 2.91
C CYS A 204 -13.94 -8.30 2.32
N GLU A 205 -13.71 -9.34 3.13
CA GLU A 205 -13.09 -10.58 2.62
C GLU A 205 -14.00 -11.30 1.63
N GLY A 206 -15.33 -11.26 1.84
CA GLY A 206 -16.31 -11.75 0.88
C GLY A 206 -16.24 -11.03 -0.46
N TYR A 207 -16.16 -9.69 -0.45
CA TYR A 207 -15.98 -8.89 -1.66
C TYR A 207 -14.73 -9.30 -2.44
N LEU A 208 -13.58 -9.38 -1.76
CA LEU A 208 -12.30 -9.75 -2.38
C LEU A 208 -12.32 -11.19 -2.91
N TYR A 209 -12.87 -12.13 -2.15
CA TYR A 209 -13.02 -13.53 -2.56
C TYR A 209 -13.89 -13.69 -3.81
N LEU A 210 -15.07 -13.04 -3.83
CA LEU A 210 -15.98 -13.14 -4.97
C LEU A 210 -15.37 -12.50 -6.23
N LYS A 211 -14.70 -11.34 -6.08
CA LYS A 211 -13.94 -10.70 -7.17
C LYS A 211 -12.83 -11.61 -7.70
N LYS A 212 -11.99 -12.16 -6.81
CA LYS A 212 -10.89 -13.07 -7.15
C LYS A 212 -11.37 -14.28 -7.96
N ASN A 213 -12.54 -14.81 -7.63
CA ASN A 213 -13.10 -16.01 -8.27
C ASN A 213 -14.07 -15.70 -9.42
N ASN A 214 -14.19 -14.44 -9.85
CA ASN A 214 -15.13 -14.00 -10.89
C ASN A 214 -16.58 -14.41 -10.63
N ILE A 215 -17.02 -14.32 -9.37
CA ILE A 215 -18.38 -14.64 -8.93
C ILE A 215 -19.15 -13.33 -8.76
N GLN A 216 -20.40 -13.31 -9.22
CA GLN A 216 -21.27 -12.14 -9.11
C GLN A 216 -21.44 -11.71 -7.64
N LEU A 217 -21.27 -10.41 -7.40
CA LEU A 217 -21.43 -9.83 -6.07
C LEU A 217 -22.92 -9.74 -5.68
N PRO A 218 -23.27 -10.01 -4.42
CA PRO A 218 -24.57 -9.65 -3.86
C PRO A 218 -24.87 -8.17 -4.07
N ALA A 219 -26.12 -7.84 -4.40
CA ALA A 219 -26.56 -6.47 -4.57
C ALA A 219 -26.35 -5.67 -3.26
N GLY A 220 -25.75 -4.49 -3.36
CA GLY A 220 -25.48 -3.61 -2.21
C GLY A 220 -24.31 -4.04 -1.32
N LEU A 221 -23.50 -5.05 -1.70
CA LEU A 221 -22.35 -5.47 -0.89
C LEU A 221 -21.33 -4.35 -0.69
N TYR A 222 -20.96 -3.62 -1.75
CA TYR A 222 -20.03 -2.51 -1.67
C TYR A 222 -20.59 -1.37 -0.79
N ASP A 223 -21.86 -1.03 -0.98
CA ASP A 223 -22.53 0.00 -0.19
C ASP A 223 -22.58 -0.39 1.30
N ALA A 224 -22.83 -1.67 1.61
CA ALA A 224 -22.81 -2.15 2.98
C ALA A 224 -21.42 -2.00 3.64
N ILE A 225 -20.33 -2.24 2.89
CA ILE A 225 -18.96 -1.98 3.36
C ILE A 225 -18.77 -0.49 3.64
N VAL A 226 -19.16 0.38 2.70
CA VAL A 226 -19.01 1.83 2.85
C VAL A 226 -19.81 2.34 4.05
N ASN A 227 -21.07 1.96 4.17
CA ASN A 227 -21.95 2.37 5.26
C ASN A 227 -21.43 1.92 6.63
N ALA A 228 -20.92 0.69 6.74
CA ALA A 228 -20.33 0.20 7.99
C ALA A 228 -19.03 0.92 8.35
N ALA A 229 -18.20 1.24 7.36
CA ALA A 229 -16.98 2.02 7.57
C ALA A 229 -17.31 3.46 7.96
N ASP A 230 -18.33 4.06 7.35
CA ASP A 230 -18.83 5.39 7.69
C ASP A 230 -19.37 5.45 9.12
N ASN A 231 -20.09 4.42 9.55
CA ASN A 231 -20.52 4.28 10.93
C ASN A 231 -19.31 4.29 11.89
N LEU A 232 -18.33 3.40 11.68
CA LEU A 232 -17.13 3.33 12.52
C LEU A 232 -16.31 4.64 12.50
N ASN A 233 -16.30 5.34 11.37
CA ASN A 233 -15.60 6.61 11.24
C ASN A 233 -16.27 7.73 12.07
N ALA A 234 -17.61 7.75 12.08
CA ALA A 234 -18.42 8.72 12.82
C ALA A 234 -18.44 8.46 14.34
N VAL A 235 -18.29 7.21 14.78
CA VAL A 235 -18.22 6.86 16.21
C VAL A 235 -16.93 7.40 16.85
N ASP A 236 -17.05 7.95 18.07
CA ASP A 236 -15.90 8.24 18.93
C ASP A 236 -15.33 6.93 19.52
N LEU A 237 -14.48 6.27 18.74
CA LEU A 237 -13.86 4.99 19.09
C LEU A 237 -12.88 5.07 20.26
N ILE A 238 -12.40 6.25 20.65
CA ILE A 238 -11.50 6.44 21.79
C ILE A 238 -12.29 6.55 23.09
N GLY A 239 -13.41 7.28 23.05
CA GLY A 239 -14.35 7.43 24.16
C GLY A 239 -15.33 6.27 24.34
N TYR A 240 -15.43 5.36 23.35
CA TYR A 240 -16.49 4.34 23.31
C TYR A 240 -16.52 3.41 24.52
N ASN A 241 -15.39 2.79 24.87
CA ASN A 241 -15.30 1.89 26.04
C ASN A 241 -13.83 1.63 26.47
N SER A 242 -13.09 0.86 25.68
CA SER A 242 -11.72 0.42 25.97
C SER A 242 -10.92 0.14 24.69
N GLU A 243 -9.60 -0.03 24.85
CA GLU A 243 -8.61 -0.14 23.77
C GLU A 243 -8.90 -1.29 22.81
N ASN A 244 -9.38 -2.43 23.30
CA ASN A 244 -9.82 -3.54 22.45
C ASN A 244 -10.98 -3.19 21.51
N TYR A 245 -11.96 -2.38 21.94
CA TYR A 245 -13.04 -1.91 21.08
C TYR A 245 -12.54 -0.89 20.06
N THR A 246 -11.64 0.01 20.46
CA THR A 246 -10.93 0.88 19.52
C THR A 246 -10.21 0.06 18.46
N ALA A 247 -9.55 -1.02 18.85
CA ALA A 247 -8.86 -1.92 17.94
C ALA A 247 -9.81 -2.72 17.01
N PHE A 248 -11.02 -3.07 17.45
CA PHE A 248 -12.04 -3.64 16.58
C PHE A 248 -12.48 -2.65 15.49
N GLY A 249 -12.70 -1.38 15.88
CA GLY A 249 -13.00 -0.32 14.92
C GLY A 249 -11.85 -0.10 13.94
N LEU A 250 -10.61 -0.04 14.44
CA LEU A 250 -9.39 0.06 13.63
C LEU A 250 -9.26 -1.09 12.63
N TRP A 251 -9.51 -2.33 13.07
CA TRP A 251 -9.49 -3.51 12.21
C TRP A 251 -10.52 -3.42 11.08
N GLY A 252 -11.76 -3.06 11.40
CA GLY A 252 -12.82 -2.90 10.40
C GLY A 252 -12.52 -1.79 9.39
N LEU A 253 -12.06 -0.64 9.87
CA LEU A 253 -11.65 0.48 9.01
C LEU A 253 -10.47 0.12 8.12
N ALA A 254 -9.45 -0.60 8.64
CA ALA A 254 -8.31 -1.05 7.86
C ALA A 254 -8.72 -1.99 6.71
N LYS A 255 -9.65 -2.93 6.97
CA LYS A 255 -10.21 -3.79 5.94
C LYS A 255 -10.99 -2.99 4.89
N ALA A 256 -11.84 -2.06 5.32
CA ALA A 256 -12.63 -1.24 4.41
C ALA A 256 -11.77 -0.30 3.56
N TYR A 257 -10.72 0.27 4.13
CA TYR A 257 -9.79 1.13 3.40
C TYR A 257 -9.10 0.37 2.25
N LYS A 258 -8.73 -0.91 2.45
CA LYS A 258 -8.13 -1.74 1.38
C LYS A 258 -9.04 -1.90 0.15
N ILE A 259 -10.35 -1.80 0.33
CA ILE A 259 -11.34 -1.94 -0.75
C ILE A 259 -11.78 -0.57 -1.29
N THR A 260 -12.07 0.37 -0.41
CA THR A 260 -12.67 1.65 -0.76
C THR A 260 -11.65 2.71 -1.13
N GLN A 261 -10.42 2.57 -0.63
CA GLN A 261 -9.33 3.54 -0.75
C GLN A 261 -9.75 4.96 -0.32
N ASN A 262 -10.76 5.06 0.55
CA ASN A 262 -11.30 6.34 0.99
C ASN A 262 -10.44 6.95 2.10
N CYS A 263 -9.88 8.14 1.83
CA CYS A 263 -9.00 8.86 2.73
C CYS A 263 -9.52 9.03 4.15
N LYS A 264 -10.82 9.33 4.33
CA LYS A 264 -11.39 9.54 5.67
C LYS A 264 -11.15 8.34 6.60
N TYR A 265 -11.12 7.13 6.05
CA TYR A 265 -10.80 5.93 6.80
C TYR A 265 -9.31 5.84 7.11
N LEU A 266 -8.42 6.17 6.16
CA LEU A 266 -6.97 6.22 6.40
C LEU A 266 -6.62 7.22 7.50
N GLU A 267 -7.22 8.41 7.47
CA GLU A 267 -7.03 9.43 8.50
C GLU A 267 -7.41 8.91 9.88
N LYS A 268 -8.60 8.28 9.98
CA LYS A 268 -9.06 7.67 11.23
C LYS A 268 -8.15 6.51 11.65
N ILE A 269 -7.70 5.67 10.73
CA ILE A 269 -6.74 4.57 11.00
C ILE A 269 -5.46 5.14 11.62
N ILE A 270 -4.86 6.15 10.99
CA ILE A 270 -3.63 6.80 11.48
C ILE A 270 -3.83 7.38 12.88
N TYR A 271 -4.96 8.05 13.11
CA TYR A 271 -5.30 8.63 14.40
C TYR A 271 -5.43 7.56 15.50
N LEU A 272 -6.23 6.51 15.26
CA LEU A 272 -6.45 5.43 16.22
C LEU A 272 -5.18 4.61 16.48
N THR A 273 -4.37 4.39 15.45
CA THR A 273 -3.08 3.70 15.57
C THR A 273 -2.13 4.47 16.48
N ASN A 274 -1.98 5.79 16.29
CA ASN A 274 -1.16 6.60 17.20
C ASN A 274 -1.67 6.53 18.64
N TRP A 275 -2.98 6.69 18.82
CA TRP A 275 -3.59 6.63 20.15
C TRP A 275 -3.34 5.28 20.85
N LEU A 276 -3.54 4.14 20.17
CA LEU A 276 -3.27 2.82 20.72
C LEU A 276 -1.80 2.62 21.10
N LEU A 277 -0.86 3.17 20.30
CA LEU A 277 0.57 3.11 20.59
C LEU A 277 0.94 3.96 21.81
N GLU A 278 0.30 5.12 22.00
CA GLU A 278 0.47 5.98 23.18
C GLU A 278 -0.04 5.31 24.46
N GLN A 279 -1.11 4.51 24.39
CA GLN A 279 -1.65 3.77 25.54
C GLN A 279 -0.81 2.52 25.89
N GLN A 280 0.13 2.10 25.03
CA GLN A 280 0.92 0.89 25.27
C GLN A 280 1.97 1.14 26.37
N SER A 281 1.91 0.34 27.45
CA SER A 281 2.79 0.43 28.60
C SER A 281 4.27 0.37 28.21
N ASN A 282 5.03 1.41 28.57
CA ASN A 282 6.47 1.55 28.43
C ASN A 282 7.27 1.14 29.68
N GLU A 283 6.60 0.58 30.69
CA GLU A 283 7.27 0.12 31.89
C GLU A 283 8.21 -1.05 31.61
N THR A 284 9.29 -1.13 32.37
CA THR A 284 10.20 -2.30 32.36
C THR A 284 9.55 -3.50 33.03
N GLY A 285 9.91 -4.72 32.61
CA GLY A 285 9.49 -5.95 33.29
C GLY A 285 8.23 -6.60 32.71
N ILE A 286 7.32 -7.06 33.57
CA ILE A 286 6.19 -7.95 33.20
C ILE A 286 5.10 -7.23 32.41
N CYS A 287 4.87 -5.94 32.66
CA CYS A 287 3.88 -5.12 31.97
C CYS A 287 4.40 -4.44 30.69
N ASN A 288 5.64 -4.71 30.29
CA ASN A 288 6.18 -4.11 29.08
C ASN A 288 5.38 -4.61 27.87
N GLY A 289 4.77 -3.71 27.10
CA GLY A 289 3.99 -4.05 25.90
C GLY A 289 2.52 -4.41 26.12
N THR A 290 1.98 -4.21 27.33
CA THR A 290 0.53 -4.38 27.62
C THR A 290 -0.24 -3.06 27.51
N TRP A 291 -1.57 -3.13 27.52
CA TRP A 291 -2.47 -1.98 27.68
C TRP A 291 -3.09 -1.98 29.07
N LYS A 292 -3.09 -0.82 29.75
CA LYS A 292 -3.34 -0.70 31.20
C LYS A 292 -4.62 0.07 31.51
N ARG A 293 -5.75 -0.46 31.07
CA ARG A 293 -7.06 0.13 31.33
C ARG A 293 -8.08 -0.93 31.73
N GLY A 294 -9.12 -0.46 32.42
CA GLY A 294 -10.12 -1.30 33.09
C GLY A 294 -9.50 -2.03 34.29
N VAL A 295 -10.24 -2.14 35.39
CA VAL A 295 -9.80 -2.90 36.57
C VAL A 295 -10.79 -4.02 36.80
N GLU A 296 -10.28 -5.25 36.82
CA GLU A 296 -11.04 -6.45 37.15
C GLU A 296 -10.47 -7.04 38.45
N THR A 297 -11.36 -7.49 39.35
CA THR A 297 -10.96 -8.13 40.61
C THR A 297 -11.17 -9.63 40.46
N LEU A 298 -10.09 -10.40 40.56
CA LEU A 298 -10.12 -11.87 40.47
C LEU A 298 -10.72 -12.48 41.74
N ASP A 299 -11.11 -13.75 41.69
CA ASP A 299 -11.67 -14.49 42.84
C ASP A 299 -10.75 -14.50 44.08
N ASN A 300 -9.43 -14.41 43.86
CA ASN A 300 -8.42 -14.34 44.91
C ASN A 300 -8.20 -12.92 45.48
N GLY A 301 -9.01 -11.94 45.07
CA GLY A 301 -8.95 -10.54 45.48
C GLY A 301 -7.89 -9.69 44.78
N GLN A 302 -7.06 -10.28 43.91
CA GLN A 302 -6.05 -9.51 43.17
C GLN A 302 -6.69 -8.69 42.05
N GLN A 303 -6.23 -7.46 41.88
CA GLN A 303 -6.67 -6.57 40.80
C GLN A 303 -5.77 -6.70 39.57
N VAL A 304 -6.38 -6.82 38.40
CA VAL A 304 -5.71 -6.92 37.10
C VAL A 304 -6.26 -5.87 36.14
N TYR A 305 -5.45 -5.48 35.15
CA TYR A 305 -5.96 -4.65 34.05
C TYR A 305 -6.80 -5.51 33.11
N HIS A 306 -8.01 -5.06 32.79
CA HIS A 306 -8.92 -5.75 31.88
C HIS A 306 -8.27 -5.96 30.49
N GLU A 307 -7.64 -4.91 29.95
CA GLU A 307 -6.94 -4.97 28.65
C GLU A 307 -5.66 -5.82 28.65
N SER A 308 -5.22 -6.32 29.80
CA SER A 308 -4.11 -7.28 29.90
C SER A 308 -4.55 -8.74 29.74
N LYS A 309 -5.86 -8.97 29.53
CA LYS A 309 -6.43 -10.26 29.15
C LYS A 309 -5.93 -10.65 27.77
N ILE A 310 -5.44 -11.89 27.63
CA ILE A 310 -4.78 -12.32 26.40
C ILE A 310 -5.63 -12.17 25.13
N ASN A 311 -6.94 -12.44 25.20
CA ASN A 311 -7.82 -12.31 24.03
C ASN A 311 -7.92 -10.84 23.57
N TYR A 312 -8.02 -9.89 24.51
CA TYR A 312 -8.08 -8.46 24.20
C TYR A 312 -6.72 -7.94 23.72
N HIS A 313 -5.63 -8.41 24.31
CA HIS A 313 -4.28 -8.13 23.84
C HIS A 313 -4.08 -8.58 22.39
N ALA A 314 -4.58 -9.78 22.03
CA ALA A 314 -4.52 -10.28 20.65
C ALA A 314 -5.39 -9.45 19.69
N ILE A 315 -6.57 -9.01 20.11
CA ILE A 315 -7.44 -8.12 19.32
C ILE A 315 -6.74 -6.78 19.02
N ILE A 316 -6.10 -6.17 20.04
CA ILE A 316 -5.35 -4.92 19.88
C ILE A 316 -4.20 -5.11 18.87
N LEU A 317 -3.42 -6.18 19.03
CA LEU A 317 -2.35 -6.51 18.10
C LEU A 317 -2.86 -6.76 16.68
N ARG A 318 -3.98 -7.47 16.50
CA ARG A 318 -4.58 -7.68 15.17
C ARG A 318 -4.94 -6.36 14.50
N GLY A 319 -5.59 -5.44 15.22
CA GLY A 319 -5.91 -4.10 14.70
C GLY A 319 -4.66 -3.33 14.28
N LEU A 320 -3.61 -3.36 15.10
CA LEU A 320 -2.32 -2.73 14.78
C LEU A 320 -1.64 -3.38 13.55
N ILE A 321 -1.63 -4.70 13.45
CA ILE A 321 -1.06 -5.44 12.32
C ILE A 321 -1.81 -5.11 11.02
N GLU A 322 -3.13 -5.09 11.04
CA GLU A 322 -3.95 -4.75 9.86
C GLU A 322 -3.78 -3.27 9.47
N SER A 323 -3.62 -2.37 10.44
CA SER A 323 -3.29 -0.96 10.17
C SER A 323 -1.93 -0.78 9.51
N LEU A 324 -0.95 -1.65 9.82
CA LEU A 324 0.37 -1.62 9.19
C LEU A 324 0.27 -1.86 7.68
N ASP A 325 -0.72 -2.59 7.21
CA ASP A 325 -0.92 -2.79 5.76
C ASP A 325 -1.67 -1.63 5.11
N GLY A 326 -2.58 -0.98 5.85
CA GLY A 326 -3.33 0.18 5.37
C GLY A 326 -2.51 1.48 5.34
N ILE A 327 -1.55 1.65 6.24
CA ILE A 327 -0.74 2.88 6.33
C ILE A 327 0.32 2.89 5.21
N PRO A 328 0.37 3.92 4.33
CA PRO A 328 1.35 4.00 3.23
C PRO A 328 2.80 3.84 3.69
N LYS A 329 3.66 3.19 2.88
CA LYS A 329 5.09 3.03 3.25
C LYS A 329 5.82 4.36 3.32
N SER A 330 5.30 5.39 2.65
CA SER A 330 5.81 6.77 2.75
C SER A 330 5.70 7.36 4.16
N ASN A 331 4.78 6.89 5.01
CA ASN A 331 4.70 7.28 6.42
C ASN A 331 5.68 6.47 7.29
N VAL A 332 6.97 6.65 7.02
CA VAL A 332 8.08 5.89 7.63
C VAL A 332 8.04 5.98 9.16
N VAL A 333 7.87 7.19 9.70
CA VAL A 333 7.91 7.45 11.15
C VAL A 333 6.80 6.69 11.88
N LEU A 334 5.57 6.72 11.39
CA LEU A 334 4.47 6.01 12.02
C LEU A 334 4.65 4.50 11.90
N ARG A 335 5.07 4.01 10.73
CA ARG A 335 5.30 2.57 10.52
C ARG A 335 6.39 2.03 11.43
N GLU A 336 7.49 2.75 11.61
CA GLU A 336 8.55 2.36 12.55
C GLU A 336 8.03 2.26 13.99
N LYS A 337 7.27 3.27 14.44
CA LYS A 337 6.60 3.24 15.76
C LYS A 337 5.63 2.07 15.89
N LEU A 338 4.83 1.83 14.86
CA LEU A 338 3.85 0.76 14.81
C LEU A 338 4.52 -0.62 14.89
N ILE A 339 5.58 -0.85 14.11
CA ILE A 339 6.35 -2.09 14.14
C ILE A 339 6.98 -2.29 15.52
N ALA A 340 7.57 -1.24 16.11
CA ALA A 340 8.12 -1.31 17.45
C ALA A 340 7.04 -1.70 18.49
N GLY A 341 5.85 -1.10 18.40
CA GLY A 341 4.72 -1.41 19.28
C GLY A 341 4.20 -2.84 19.10
N ILE A 342 4.08 -3.32 17.86
CA ILE A 342 3.70 -4.71 17.54
C ILE A 342 4.73 -5.69 18.13
N LYS A 343 6.02 -5.50 17.85
CA LYS A 343 7.08 -6.37 18.37
C LYS A 343 7.09 -6.41 19.89
N LYS A 344 6.91 -5.26 20.53
CA LYS A 344 6.83 -5.15 21.99
C LYS A 344 5.64 -5.93 22.58
N GLY A 345 4.46 -5.79 22.00
CA GLY A 345 3.27 -6.51 22.46
C GLY A 345 3.36 -8.03 22.20
N ILE A 346 3.99 -8.45 21.10
CA ILE A 346 4.24 -9.86 20.79
C ILE A 346 5.28 -10.46 21.73
N ASN A 347 6.37 -9.73 22.01
CA ASN A 347 7.39 -10.15 22.97
C ASN A 347 6.79 -10.34 24.37
N HIS A 348 5.79 -9.54 24.77
CA HIS A 348 5.05 -9.79 26.01
C HIS A 348 4.35 -11.16 26.02
N ILE A 349 3.61 -11.47 24.95
CA ILE A 349 2.89 -12.76 24.83
C ILE A 349 3.89 -13.91 24.91
N ILE A 350 4.94 -13.88 24.08
CA ILE A 350 5.95 -14.94 23.98
C ILE A 350 6.62 -15.16 25.34
N LYS A 351 7.06 -14.09 25.99
CA LYS A 351 7.88 -14.18 27.21
C LYS A 351 7.10 -14.61 28.44
N TYR A 352 5.86 -14.12 28.57
CA TYR A 352 5.13 -14.19 29.83
C TYR A 352 3.88 -15.05 29.76
N ARG A 353 3.29 -15.23 28.57
CA ARG A 353 1.98 -15.88 28.45
C ARG A 353 2.08 -17.31 27.96
N VAL A 354 3.08 -17.66 27.14
CA VAL A 354 3.27 -19.02 26.64
C VAL A 354 3.77 -19.94 27.76
N SER A 355 2.96 -20.95 28.12
CA SER A 355 3.41 -22.04 29.00
C SER A 355 4.17 -23.10 28.21
N TYR A 356 5.32 -23.53 28.73
CA TYR A 356 6.21 -24.53 28.14
C TYR A 356 6.28 -25.84 28.96
N GLU A 357 5.33 -26.07 29.87
CA GLU A 357 5.41 -27.22 30.79
C GLU A 357 5.07 -28.56 30.12
N ASN A 358 6.07 -29.46 30.13
CA ASN A 358 6.08 -30.89 29.74
C ASN A 358 5.70 -31.22 28.29
N ASP A 359 6.37 -32.23 27.72
CA ASP A 359 6.28 -32.72 26.33
C ASP A 359 4.85 -33.09 25.82
N SER A 360 3.81 -32.86 26.63
CA SER A 360 2.42 -33.19 26.40
C SER A 360 1.43 -32.03 26.55
N PHE A 361 1.83 -30.84 27.05
CA PHE A 361 0.89 -29.73 27.32
C PHE A 361 1.38 -28.37 26.79
N LEU A 362 1.98 -28.38 25.59
CA LEU A 362 2.36 -27.16 24.88
C LEU A 362 1.13 -26.51 24.26
N GLY A 363 0.60 -25.49 24.92
CA GLY A 363 -0.29 -24.54 24.26
C GLY A 363 -1.40 -23.90 25.09
N THR A 364 -1.12 -23.53 26.34
CA THR A 364 -2.01 -22.66 27.13
C THR A 364 -1.40 -21.28 27.31
N LEU A 365 -2.21 -20.23 27.15
CA LEU A 365 -1.86 -18.89 27.61
C LEU A 365 -2.58 -18.61 28.92
N ASN A 366 -1.85 -18.10 29.91
CA ASN A 366 -2.51 -17.58 31.10
C ASN A 366 -3.40 -16.39 30.70
N ILE A 367 -4.71 -16.43 31.04
CA ILE A 367 -5.66 -15.35 30.75
C ILE A 367 -5.09 -14.03 31.28
N PHE A 368 -4.63 -14.07 32.53
CA PHE A 368 -3.97 -12.99 33.25
C PHE A 368 -2.57 -13.45 33.71
N TYR A 369 -1.63 -12.53 33.80
CA TYR A 369 -0.26 -12.87 34.22
C TYR A 369 0.33 -11.85 35.20
N SER A 370 -0.11 -10.59 35.11
CA SER A 370 0.32 -9.52 36.00
C SER A 370 -0.84 -8.79 36.67
N THR A 371 -0.64 -8.39 37.92
CA THR A 371 -1.53 -7.46 38.64
C THR A 371 -1.43 -6.04 38.08
N ILE A 372 -2.30 -5.13 38.53
CA ILE A 372 -2.22 -3.70 38.19
C ILE A 372 -0.88 -3.05 38.59
N ASN A 373 -0.19 -3.63 39.58
CA ASN A 373 1.12 -3.19 40.07
C ASN A 373 2.28 -3.89 39.36
N CYS A 374 2.01 -4.63 38.28
CA CYS A 374 3.04 -5.33 37.50
C CYS A 374 3.79 -6.38 38.32
N GLU A 375 3.06 -7.13 39.13
CA GLU A 375 3.55 -8.29 39.87
C GLU A 375 2.99 -9.56 39.25
N LYS A 376 3.76 -10.65 39.25
CA LYS A 376 3.29 -11.95 38.74
C LYS A 376 2.12 -12.46 39.57
N ILE A 377 1.03 -12.84 38.92
CA ILE A 377 -0.14 -13.44 39.59
C ILE A 377 0.22 -14.88 40.02
N THR A 378 -0.10 -15.22 41.27
CA THR A 378 0.13 -16.53 41.86
C THR A 378 -1.18 -17.16 42.30
N GLY A 379 -1.30 -18.50 42.23
CA GLY A 379 -2.46 -19.22 42.73
C GLY A 379 -3.72 -19.10 41.86
N LEU A 380 -3.57 -18.87 40.55
CA LEU A 380 -4.67 -18.98 39.60
C LEU A 380 -5.13 -20.44 39.48
N ASN A 381 -6.43 -20.70 39.56
CA ASN A 381 -7.00 -22.02 39.28
C ASN A 381 -7.03 -22.29 37.75
N HIS A 382 -7.35 -23.54 37.36
CA HIS A 382 -7.45 -23.94 35.96
C HIS A 382 -8.52 -23.19 35.14
N ASN A 383 -9.44 -22.43 35.77
CA ASN A 383 -10.45 -21.65 35.07
C ASN A 383 -9.90 -20.35 34.47
N TYR A 384 -8.67 -19.94 34.84
CA TYR A 384 -8.01 -18.73 34.33
C TYR A 384 -6.99 -19.01 33.20
N TYR A 385 -7.14 -20.12 32.48
CA TYR A 385 -6.36 -20.43 31.29
C TYR A 385 -7.17 -20.15 30.03
N SER A 386 -6.64 -19.31 29.13
CA SER A 386 -7.22 -19.12 27.79
C SER A 386 -6.56 -20.16 26.92
N PHE A 387 -7.36 -20.89 26.17
CA PHE A 387 -6.79 -21.80 25.23
C PHE A 387 -6.28 -21.05 24.00
N LEU A 388 -5.09 -21.44 23.51
CA LEU A 388 -4.39 -20.78 22.39
C LEU A 388 -5.12 -20.79 21.05
N TYR A 389 -6.17 -21.59 20.92
CA TYR A 389 -6.82 -21.89 19.66
C TYR A 389 -8.00 -20.96 19.34
N TYR A 390 -8.26 -19.89 20.11
CA TYR A 390 -9.25 -18.91 19.73
C TYR A 390 -8.88 -18.24 18.40
N ASP A 391 -9.89 -18.03 17.56
CA ASP A 391 -9.75 -17.53 16.19
C ASP A 391 -9.03 -16.18 16.15
N ASP A 392 -9.35 -15.27 17.09
CA ASP A 392 -8.68 -13.97 17.19
C ASP A 392 -7.16 -14.08 17.46
N ILE A 393 -6.71 -15.10 18.20
CA ILE A 393 -5.28 -15.33 18.51
C ILE A 393 -4.56 -15.94 17.31
N VAL A 394 -5.14 -17.00 16.74
CA VAL A 394 -4.53 -17.69 15.60
C VAL A 394 -4.45 -16.76 14.39
N GLU A 395 -5.52 -16.01 14.11
CA GLU A 395 -5.52 -15.03 13.02
C GLU A 395 -4.45 -13.96 13.22
N MET A 396 -4.31 -13.41 14.44
CA MET A 396 -3.31 -12.38 14.74
C MET A 396 -1.88 -12.87 14.45
N PHE A 397 -1.52 -14.07 14.89
CA PHE A 397 -0.21 -14.64 14.63
C PHE A 397 -0.03 -15.04 13.16
N ALA A 398 -1.08 -15.55 12.51
CA ALA A 398 -1.05 -15.89 11.10
C ALA A 398 -0.80 -14.65 10.23
N LEU A 399 -1.54 -13.56 10.50
CA LEU A 399 -1.34 -12.26 9.89
C LEU A 399 0.08 -11.74 10.14
N LEU A 400 0.58 -11.78 11.37
CA LEU A 400 1.93 -11.28 11.68
C LEU A 400 3.02 -12.06 10.95
N ALA A 401 2.95 -13.40 10.95
CA ALA A 401 3.89 -14.25 10.22
C ALA A 401 3.81 -13.99 8.72
N TYR A 402 2.60 -13.83 8.19
CA TYR A 402 2.34 -13.47 6.81
C TYR A 402 2.97 -12.10 6.46
N TYR A 403 2.73 -11.05 7.24
CA TYR A 403 3.32 -9.73 7.03
C TYR A 403 4.85 -9.73 7.14
N ALA A 404 5.40 -10.41 8.14
CA ALA A 404 6.84 -10.54 8.31
C ALA A 404 7.51 -11.18 7.08
N ASN A 405 6.81 -12.07 6.37
CA ASN A 405 7.29 -12.70 5.15
C ASN A 405 7.51 -11.71 3.99
N PHE A 406 6.68 -10.67 3.89
CA PHE A 406 6.74 -9.67 2.81
C PHE A 406 7.45 -8.36 3.22
N ASN A 407 7.89 -8.22 4.47
CA ASN A 407 8.52 -7.00 4.99
C ASN A 407 9.93 -7.27 5.55
N LYS A 408 10.84 -7.72 4.67
CA LYS A 408 12.21 -8.15 5.04
C LYS A 408 13.07 -7.03 5.64
N ASP A 409 12.77 -5.77 5.32
CA ASP A 409 13.46 -4.61 5.91
C ASP A 409 13.12 -4.42 7.40
N ASN A 410 11.96 -4.92 7.82
CA ASN A 410 11.39 -4.68 9.15
C ASN A 410 11.44 -5.92 10.05
N PHE A 411 11.48 -7.11 9.44
CA PHE A 411 11.59 -8.40 10.11
C PHE A 411 12.74 -9.19 9.51
N SER A 412 13.71 -9.55 10.34
CA SER A 412 14.79 -10.45 9.95
C SER A 412 14.27 -11.85 9.63
N GLN A 413 15.03 -12.61 8.84
CA GLN A 413 14.70 -14.00 8.54
C GLN A 413 14.51 -14.85 9.81
N ALA A 414 15.35 -14.63 10.83
CA ALA A 414 15.24 -15.33 12.11
C ALA A 414 13.94 -14.99 12.87
N GLU A 415 13.47 -13.75 12.82
CA GLU A 415 12.18 -13.37 13.41
C GLU A 415 11.02 -14.02 12.66
N ASN A 416 11.07 -14.04 11.32
CA ASN A 416 10.06 -14.69 10.49
C ASN A 416 9.99 -16.20 10.78
N ASP A 417 11.13 -16.89 10.86
CA ASP A 417 11.18 -18.32 11.15
C ASP A 417 10.63 -18.63 12.56
N ARG A 418 10.89 -17.77 13.54
CA ARG A 418 10.31 -17.88 14.90
C ARG A 418 8.80 -17.67 14.89
N LEU A 419 8.29 -16.69 14.16
CA LEU A 419 6.85 -16.43 14.03
C LEU A 419 6.13 -17.61 13.36
N LYS A 420 6.72 -18.20 12.32
CA LYS A 420 6.20 -19.41 11.67
C LYS A 420 6.12 -20.58 12.65
N LYS A 421 7.19 -20.83 13.42
CA LYS A 421 7.21 -21.87 14.45
C LYS A 421 6.14 -21.63 15.51
N LEU A 422 6.02 -20.40 16.00
CA LEU A 422 5.00 -20.04 16.98
C LEU A 422 3.58 -20.25 16.43
N LEU A 423 3.33 -19.85 15.18
CA LEU A 423 2.07 -20.09 14.50
C LEU A 423 1.72 -21.58 14.43
N ASN A 424 2.69 -22.45 14.15
CA ASN A 424 2.47 -23.91 14.15
C ASN A 424 2.10 -24.41 15.56
N LEU A 425 2.78 -23.92 16.61
CA LEU A 425 2.53 -24.31 17.99
C LEU A 425 1.13 -23.93 18.48
N ILE A 426 0.72 -22.69 18.25
CA ILE A 426 -0.60 -22.21 18.71
C ILE A 426 -1.75 -22.86 17.95
N SER A 427 -1.50 -23.32 16.72
CA SER A 427 -2.54 -23.83 15.83
C SER A 427 -2.75 -25.34 15.94
N ILE A 428 -1.84 -26.09 16.59
CA ILE A 428 -1.90 -27.57 16.66
C ILE A 428 -3.21 -28.07 17.27
N TYR A 429 -3.77 -27.33 18.23
CA TYR A 429 -5.04 -27.66 18.85
C TYR A 429 -6.25 -27.39 17.96
N ALA A 430 -6.16 -26.46 17.01
CA ALA A 430 -7.25 -26.25 16.06
C ALA A 430 -7.47 -27.55 15.26
N GLN A 431 -6.40 -28.22 14.84
CA GLN A 431 -6.45 -29.51 14.14
C GLN A 431 -7.07 -30.64 14.99
N THR A 432 -6.64 -30.81 16.25
CA THR A 432 -7.13 -31.92 17.12
C THR A 432 -8.53 -31.67 17.70
N ARG A 433 -9.14 -30.51 17.40
CA ARG A 433 -10.45 -30.14 17.92
C ARG A 433 -11.47 -29.86 16.83
N ILE A 434 -11.12 -29.92 15.55
CA ILE A 434 -12.13 -29.93 14.48
C ILE A 434 -12.89 -31.26 14.41
N ASP A 435 -12.37 -32.34 14.99
CA ASP A 435 -13.11 -33.59 15.16
C ASP A 435 -13.98 -33.50 16.43
N PRO A 436 -15.33 -33.59 16.33
CA PRO A 436 -16.19 -33.57 17.50
C PRO A 436 -15.89 -34.72 18.49
N ASP A 437 -15.47 -35.89 18.01
CA ASP A 437 -15.25 -37.05 18.87
C ASP A 437 -13.99 -36.89 19.75
N GLU A 438 -13.04 -36.04 19.35
CA GLU A 438 -11.82 -35.73 20.09
C GLU A 438 -11.99 -34.58 21.10
N ASN A 439 -13.13 -33.88 21.09
CA ASN A 439 -13.35 -32.72 21.95
C ASN A 439 -13.66 -33.11 23.40
N TYR A 440 -12.91 -32.52 24.35
CA TYR A 440 -13.21 -32.60 25.77
C TYR A 440 -14.49 -31.83 26.12
N VAL A 441 -15.34 -32.47 26.93
CA VAL A 441 -16.61 -31.94 27.44
C VAL A 441 -16.61 -31.95 28.97
N PRO A 442 -17.14 -30.90 29.64
CA PRO A 442 -17.24 -30.87 31.10
C PRO A 442 -17.99 -32.07 31.68
N SER A 443 -17.61 -32.50 32.89
CA SER A 443 -18.37 -33.50 33.65
C SER A 443 -19.78 -33.01 33.98
N GLY A 444 -20.72 -33.96 34.10
CA GLY A 444 -22.12 -33.68 34.45
C GLY A 444 -23.09 -33.43 33.29
N LEU A 445 -22.66 -33.57 32.03
CA LEU A 445 -23.53 -33.57 30.85
C LEU A 445 -24.12 -34.97 30.58
N THR A 446 -25.37 -35.05 30.11
CA THR A 446 -25.93 -36.32 29.58
C THR A 446 -25.25 -36.69 28.24
N PRO A 447 -25.35 -37.95 27.78
CA PRO A 447 -24.71 -38.37 26.51
C PRO A 447 -25.08 -37.49 25.30
N ASP A 448 -26.35 -37.09 25.19
CA ASP A 448 -26.80 -36.25 24.08
C ASP A 448 -26.29 -34.82 24.19
N GLU A 449 -26.26 -34.26 25.40
CA GLU A 449 -25.71 -32.92 25.65
C GLU A 449 -24.20 -32.88 25.38
N LYS A 450 -23.48 -33.96 25.69
CA LYS A 450 -22.05 -34.10 25.36
C LYS A 450 -21.83 -34.03 23.86
N LYS A 451 -22.62 -34.79 23.09
CA LYS A 451 -22.50 -34.87 21.64
C LYS A 451 -22.76 -33.51 20.97
N GLU A 452 -23.74 -32.75 21.46
CA GLU A 452 -24.02 -31.41 20.94
C GLU A 452 -22.95 -30.38 21.32
N ASP A 453 -22.42 -30.40 22.56
CA ASP A 453 -21.31 -29.50 22.93
C ASP A 453 -20.02 -29.82 22.16
N GLN A 454 -19.75 -31.11 21.89
CA GLN A 454 -18.64 -31.56 21.05
C GLN A 454 -18.73 -31.01 19.61
N LYS A 455 -19.90 -31.14 18.97
CA LYS A 455 -20.16 -30.57 17.65
C LYS A 455 -19.95 -29.06 17.61
N ARG A 456 -20.48 -28.35 18.59
CA ARG A 456 -20.33 -26.89 18.71
C ARG A 456 -18.86 -26.50 18.81
N ARG A 457 -18.10 -27.14 19.71
CA ARG A 457 -16.66 -26.87 19.88
C ARG A 457 -15.89 -27.09 18.59
N ALA A 458 -16.18 -28.17 17.85
CA ALA A 458 -15.58 -28.41 16.54
C ALA A 458 -15.83 -27.27 15.56
N VAL A 459 -17.09 -26.83 15.45
CA VAL A 459 -17.46 -25.69 14.61
C VAL A 459 -16.76 -24.42 15.09
N ASP A 460 -16.66 -24.14 16.39
CA ASP A 460 -15.94 -22.98 16.94
C ASP A 460 -14.44 -22.96 16.57
N GLN A 461 -13.80 -24.11 16.36
CA GLN A 461 -12.39 -24.22 15.93
C GLN A 461 -12.18 -24.06 14.41
N MET A 462 -13.25 -24.09 13.64
CA MET A 462 -13.21 -24.07 12.18
C MET A 462 -12.43 -22.86 11.63
N ALA A 463 -12.61 -21.67 12.20
CA ALA A 463 -11.96 -20.44 11.71
C ALA A 463 -10.46 -20.44 12.00
N SER A 464 -10.05 -20.85 13.20
CA SER A 464 -8.65 -20.94 13.61
C SER A 464 -7.83 -21.82 12.65
N LEU A 465 -8.35 -23.02 12.32
CA LEU A 465 -7.68 -23.90 11.38
C LEU A 465 -7.67 -23.32 9.96
N ALA A 466 -8.76 -22.69 9.52
CA ALA A 466 -8.84 -22.07 8.19
C ALA A 466 -7.78 -20.98 7.99
N TYR A 467 -7.67 -20.05 8.96
CA TYR A 467 -6.67 -18.98 8.91
C TYR A 467 -5.25 -19.55 8.88
N TYR A 468 -4.94 -20.50 9.77
CA TYR A 468 -3.64 -21.16 9.78
C TYR A 468 -3.29 -21.75 8.40
N LEU A 469 -4.20 -22.54 7.81
CA LEU A 469 -3.94 -23.24 6.56
C LEU A 469 -3.73 -22.29 5.38
N ASP A 470 -4.59 -21.29 5.24
CA ASP A 470 -4.52 -20.35 4.13
C ASP A 470 -3.27 -19.46 4.21
N TYR A 471 -3.03 -18.82 5.36
CA TYR A 471 -1.84 -17.98 5.55
C TYR A 471 -0.54 -18.80 5.42
N THR A 472 -0.48 -20.02 5.95
CA THR A 472 0.72 -20.87 5.81
C THR A 472 0.96 -21.30 4.37
N LYS A 473 -0.10 -21.64 3.62
CA LYS A 473 0.00 -21.92 2.17
C LYS A 473 0.49 -20.68 1.43
N ALA A 474 -0.05 -19.50 1.72
CA ALA A 474 0.34 -18.25 1.09
C ALA A 474 1.81 -17.89 1.39
N ILE A 475 2.26 -18.03 2.65
CA ILE A 475 3.65 -17.86 3.06
C ILE A 475 4.57 -18.83 2.30
N LYS A 476 4.23 -20.12 2.25
CA LYS A 476 5.02 -21.15 1.56
C LYS A 476 5.16 -20.86 0.06
N ASN A 477 4.08 -20.41 -0.56
CA ASN A 477 4.04 -20.11 -1.98
C ASN A 477 4.52 -18.69 -2.30
N ASN A 478 4.84 -17.88 -1.30
CA ASN A 478 5.14 -16.45 -1.43
C ASN A 478 4.06 -15.67 -2.22
N THR A 479 2.78 -15.99 -1.94
CA THR A 479 1.61 -15.40 -2.59
C THR A 479 0.81 -14.56 -1.60
N LYS A 480 -0.04 -13.66 -2.10
CA LYS A 480 -0.96 -12.93 -1.24
C LYS A 480 -2.27 -13.70 -1.01
N VAL A 481 -2.76 -13.73 0.23
CA VAL A 481 -4.05 -14.37 0.57
C VAL A 481 -5.20 -13.63 -0.12
N PHE A 482 -5.20 -12.31 0.07
CA PHE A 482 -6.01 -11.37 -0.69
C PHE A 482 -5.06 -10.44 -1.44
N GLU A 483 -5.10 -10.51 -2.76
CA GLU A 483 -4.41 -9.54 -3.59
C GLU A 483 -5.27 -8.29 -3.63
N ILE A 484 -4.78 -7.23 -2.99
CA ILE A 484 -5.39 -5.91 -3.09
C ILE A 484 -5.09 -5.40 -4.49
N ASP A 485 -6.10 -4.90 -5.20
CA ASP A 485 -5.93 -3.97 -6.34
C ASP A 485 -5.34 -2.65 -5.80
N ASN A 486 -4.16 -2.71 -5.19
CA ASN A 486 -3.35 -1.54 -4.86
C ASN A 486 -2.70 -1.07 -6.16
N THR A 487 -3.50 -0.66 -7.14
CA THR A 487 -3.06 -0.06 -8.40
C THR A 487 -2.53 1.36 -8.21
N ASN A 488 -2.58 1.90 -6.99
CA ASN A 488 -2.17 3.28 -6.71
C ASN A 488 -0.69 3.43 -6.33
N PHE A 489 0.08 2.33 -6.23
CA PHE A 489 1.53 2.35 -6.05
C PHE A 489 2.19 1.57 -7.20
N PHE A 490 3.08 2.24 -7.94
CA PHE A 490 3.90 1.58 -8.94
C PHE A 490 4.96 0.72 -8.26
N ASP A 491 4.88 -0.59 -8.45
CA ASP A 491 5.98 -1.51 -8.14
C ASP A 491 6.86 -1.63 -9.39
N SER A 492 8.10 -1.15 -9.30
CA SER A 492 9.03 -1.09 -10.43
C SER A 492 9.45 -2.45 -10.99
N GLU A 493 9.24 -3.53 -10.22
CA GLU A 493 9.46 -4.90 -10.70
C GLU A 493 8.24 -5.45 -11.45
N LYS A 494 7.07 -4.82 -11.27
CA LYS A 494 5.78 -5.30 -11.79
C LYS A 494 5.16 -4.38 -12.82
N THR A 495 5.94 -3.59 -13.51
CA THR A 495 5.44 -2.52 -14.38
C THR A 495 6.30 -2.30 -15.63
N SER A 496 5.68 -1.86 -16.72
CA SER A 496 6.37 -1.56 -17.99
C SER A 496 7.04 -0.18 -17.93
N LYS A 497 7.79 0.13 -18.99
CA LYS A 497 8.13 1.52 -19.31
C LYS A 497 6.85 2.35 -19.53
N PRO A 498 6.87 3.64 -19.18
CA PRO A 498 5.79 4.55 -19.51
C PRO A 498 5.85 5.00 -20.97
N VAL A 499 4.72 5.48 -21.48
CA VAL A 499 4.58 6.20 -22.75
C VAL A 499 3.67 7.42 -22.55
N SER A 500 3.86 8.49 -23.32
CA SER A 500 2.97 9.66 -23.33
C SER A 500 1.99 9.60 -24.48
N LEU A 501 0.78 10.13 -24.26
CA LEU A 501 -0.31 10.07 -25.23
C LEU A 501 -1.35 11.17 -24.99
N ASP A 502 -2.20 11.40 -26.00
CA ASP A 502 -3.43 12.22 -25.93
C ASP A 502 -4.63 11.28 -25.73
N PHE A 503 -4.79 10.76 -24.52
CA PHE A 503 -5.75 9.68 -24.23
C PHE A 503 -7.20 10.14 -24.34
N ASP A 504 -7.48 11.39 -24.00
CA ASP A 504 -8.84 11.94 -23.94
C ASP A 504 -9.23 12.77 -25.17
N HIS A 505 -8.39 12.72 -26.22
CA HIS A 505 -8.65 13.32 -27.55
C HIS A 505 -8.80 14.84 -27.49
N ASN A 506 -8.08 15.49 -26.59
CA ASN A 506 -8.12 16.93 -26.40
C ASN A 506 -7.10 17.68 -27.28
N GLY A 507 -6.23 16.96 -28.00
CA GLY A 507 -5.17 17.48 -28.86
C GLY A 507 -3.85 17.77 -28.13
N ILE A 508 -3.75 17.43 -26.84
CA ILE A 508 -2.59 17.66 -25.98
C ILE A 508 -2.16 16.30 -25.43
N LYS A 509 -0.86 16.00 -25.54
CA LYS A 509 -0.28 14.80 -24.92
C LYS A 509 -0.06 15.02 -23.42
N ASP A 510 -1.14 15.10 -22.63
CA ASP A 510 -1.09 15.35 -21.17
C ASP A 510 -1.34 14.09 -20.32
N GLU A 511 -1.40 12.91 -20.94
CA GLU A 511 -1.45 11.63 -20.24
C GLU A 511 -0.19 10.78 -20.38
N VAL A 512 0.05 9.97 -19.35
CA VAL A 512 1.08 8.94 -19.33
C VAL A 512 0.44 7.58 -19.07
N ALA A 513 0.70 6.61 -19.94
CA ALA A 513 0.26 5.23 -19.76
C ALA A 513 1.41 4.29 -19.37
N TYR A 514 1.08 3.26 -18.61
CA TYR A 514 1.99 2.15 -18.29
C TYR A 514 1.21 0.88 -17.97
N PHE A 515 1.79 -0.27 -18.27
CA PHE A 515 1.28 -1.55 -17.81
C PHE A 515 1.77 -1.88 -16.41
N SER A 516 0.94 -2.55 -15.61
CA SER A 516 1.29 -3.11 -14.31
C SER A 516 0.76 -4.53 -14.17
N THR A 517 1.36 -5.34 -13.30
CA THR A 517 0.84 -6.67 -12.95
C THR A 517 0.75 -6.85 -11.45
N ASN A 518 -0.23 -7.62 -10.98
CA ASN A 518 -0.26 -8.08 -9.61
C ASN A 518 0.44 -9.45 -9.45
N GLY A 519 0.49 -10.23 -10.53
CA GLY A 519 1.05 -11.57 -10.64
C GLY A 519 0.12 -12.49 -11.44
N ASP A 520 -1.19 -12.23 -11.35
CA ASP A 520 -2.25 -13.01 -11.99
C ASP A 520 -2.86 -12.28 -13.21
N LYS A 521 -2.92 -10.94 -13.15
CA LYS A 521 -3.44 -10.05 -14.19
C LYS A 521 -2.41 -9.01 -14.60
N THR A 522 -2.54 -8.55 -15.84
CA THR A 522 -1.88 -7.35 -16.34
C THR A 522 -2.92 -6.26 -16.58
N PHE A 523 -2.61 -5.04 -16.15
CA PHE A 523 -3.45 -3.85 -16.22
C PHE A 523 -2.75 -2.82 -17.07
N LEU A 524 -3.50 -2.05 -17.86
CA LEU A 524 -3.05 -0.81 -18.48
C LEU A 524 -3.61 0.35 -17.67
N ASN A 525 -2.72 1.20 -17.16
CA ASN A 525 -3.08 2.37 -16.37
C ASN A 525 -2.78 3.62 -17.18
N VAL A 526 -3.63 4.64 -17.04
CA VAL A 526 -3.43 5.98 -17.58
C VAL A 526 -3.44 6.98 -16.44
N ALA A 527 -2.39 7.78 -16.33
CA ALA A 527 -2.26 8.89 -15.40
C ALA A 527 -2.43 10.21 -16.14
N LYS A 528 -3.39 11.05 -15.71
CA LYS A 528 -3.64 12.37 -16.30
C LYS A 528 -2.91 13.46 -15.55
N MET A 529 -2.15 14.28 -16.26
CA MET A 529 -1.38 15.38 -15.67
C MET A 529 -2.21 16.65 -15.54
N ALA A 530 -2.08 17.36 -14.42
CA ALA A 530 -2.72 18.63 -14.16
C ALA A 530 -1.84 19.81 -14.63
N PRO A 531 -2.43 21.02 -14.83
CA PRO A 531 -1.70 22.24 -15.18
C PRO A 531 -0.49 22.60 -14.30
N ASP A 532 -0.49 22.16 -13.04
CA ASP A 532 0.59 22.44 -12.11
C ASP A 532 1.74 21.41 -12.21
N GLY A 533 1.56 20.30 -12.94
CA GLY A 533 2.50 19.18 -13.04
C GLY A 533 2.23 18.04 -12.05
N SER A 534 1.14 18.11 -11.29
CA SER A 534 0.67 16.99 -10.45
C SER A 534 -0.13 15.96 -11.28
N ILE A 535 -0.32 14.75 -10.75
CA ILE A 535 -1.23 13.77 -11.35
C ILE A 535 -2.63 14.03 -10.81
N SER A 536 -3.55 14.38 -11.71
CA SER A 536 -4.96 14.65 -11.37
C SER A 536 -5.76 13.36 -11.11
N SER A 537 -5.43 12.28 -11.83
CA SER A 537 -6.05 10.97 -11.66
C SER A 537 -5.21 9.86 -12.27
N VAL A 538 -5.34 8.64 -11.73
CA VAL A 538 -4.85 7.41 -12.36
C VAL A 538 -6.04 6.47 -12.52
N LYS A 539 -6.21 5.92 -13.73
CA LYS A 539 -7.30 4.98 -14.05
C LYS A 539 -6.74 3.71 -14.66
N SER A 540 -7.21 2.56 -14.20
CA SER A 540 -7.03 1.31 -14.91
C SER A 540 -8.05 1.25 -16.03
N VAL A 541 -7.59 1.22 -17.28
CA VAL A 541 -8.42 1.37 -18.48
C VAL A 541 -8.51 0.10 -19.33
N TRP A 542 -7.68 -0.89 -19.02
CA TRP A 542 -7.74 -2.24 -19.59
C TRP A 542 -7.11 -3.25 -18.62
N GLU A 543 -7.57 -4.51 -18.65
CA GLU A 543 -6.98 -5.61 -17.89
C GLU A 543 -7.09 -6.96 -18.64
N SER A 544 -6.19 -7.89 -18.33
CA SER A 544 -6.26 -9.26 -18.86
C SER A 544 -5.60 -10.28 -17.95
N THR A 545 -6.21 -11.46 -17.87
CA THR A 545 -5.62 -12.69 -17.32
C THR A 545 -4.88 -13.42 -18.45
N GLY A 546 -3.59 -13.73 -18.27
CA GLY A 546 -2.82 -14.47 -19.27
C GLY A 546 -2.15 -13.62 -20.35
N TYR A 547 -1.89 -12.34 -20.06
CA TYR A 547 -1.04 -11.47 -20.88
C TYR A 547 0.15 -10.98 -20.05
N PRO A 548 1.17 -11.82 -19.83
CA PRO A 548 2.23 -11.55 -18.86
C PRO A 548 3.11 -10.36 -19.28
N LEU A 549 3.42 -9.50 -18.32
CA LEU A 549 4.15 -8.26 -18.53
C LEU A 549 5.60 -8.49 -19.02
N GLU A 550 6.22 -9.59 -18.61
CA GLU A 550 7.59 -9.98 -18.96
C GLU A 550 7.79 -10.17 -20.47
N LEU A 551 6.73 -10.40 -21.23
CA LEU A 551 6.82 -10.59 -22.68
C LEU A 551 7.22 -9.29 -23.42
N PHE A 552 6.98 -8.11 -22.85
CA PHE A 552 7.12 -6.84 -23.57
C PHE A 552 7.49 -5.61 -22.71
N SER A 553 7.72 -5.75 -21.39
CA SER A 553 7.85 -4.62 -20.44
C SER A 553 8.77 -3.46 -20.84
N ASP A 554 9.75 -3.70 -21.72
CA ASP A 554 10.74 -2.74 -22.23
C ASP A 554 10.56 -2.32 -23.70
N ARG A 555 9.64 -2.95 -24.44
CA ARG A 555 9.35 -2.74 -25.86
C ARG A 555 7.92 -2.23 -26.04
N ILE A 556 7.73 -0.97 -25.68
CA ILE A 556 6.45 -0.27 -25.70
C ILE A 556 6.65 1.13 -26.28
N VAL A 557 5.72 1.55 -27.13
CA VAL A 557 5.67 2.86 -27.79
C VAL A 557 4.21 3.31 -27.94
N SER A 558 3.99 4.62 -28.07
CA SER A 558 2.68 5.21 -28.38
C SER A 558 2.70 5.91 -29.73
N GLY A 559 1.55 6.06 -30.37
CA GLY A 559 1.42 6.72 -31.68
C GLY A 559 -0.02 6.72 -32.18
N ASP A 560 -0.27 7.38 -33.31
CA ASP A 560 -1.49 7.23 -34.10
C ASP A 560 -1.31 6.06 -35.08
N PHE A 561 -1.50 4.83 -34.60
CA PHE A 561 -1.35 3.63 -35.44
C PHE A 561 -2.61 3.36 -36.25
N ASN A 562 -3.77 3.74 -35.73
CA ASN A 562 -5.09 3.45 -36.28
C ASN A 562 -5.60 4.53 -37.28
N ARG A 563 -4.96 5.71 -37.33
CA ARG A 563 -5.30 6.88 -38.15
C ARG A 563 -6.63 7.55 -37.78
N ASP A 564 -6.93 7.66 -36.51
CA ASP A 564 -8.06 8.44 -36.03
C ASP A 564 -7.70 9.91 -35.78
N GLY A 565 -6.41 10.24 -35.90
CA GLY A 565 -5.88 11.60 -35.75
C GLY A 565 -5.40 11.92 -34.34
N TYR A 566 -5.43 10.96 -33.41
CA TYR A 566 -4.97 11.13 -32.04
C TYR A 566 -3.73 10.27 -31.76
N PHE A 567 -2.80 10.85 -30.99
CA PHE A 567 -1.60 10.12 -30.57
C PHE A 567 -1.92 9.32 -29.29
N ASP A 568 -2.80 8.32 -29.41
CA ASP A 568 -3.45 7.67 -28.27
C ASP A 568 -3.31 6.14 -28.25
N ASP A 569 -2.88 5.53 -29.34
CA ASP A 569 -2.66 4.10 -29.41
C ASP A 569 -1.34 3.70 -28.74
N ILE A 570 -1.28 2.45 -28.25
CA ILE A 570 -0.08 1.86 -27.66
C ILE A 570 0.27 0.56 -28.38
N ALA A 571 1.51 0.45 -28.85
CA ALA A 571 2.04 -0.77 -29.44
C ALA A 571 3.10 -1.41 -28.54
N VAL A 572 3.05 -2.74 -28.43
CA VAL A 572 4.02 -3.55 -27.67
C VAL A 572 4.58 -4.67 -28.53
N MET A 573 5.89 -4.92 -28.43
CA MET A 573 6.55 -6.05 -29.12
C MET A 573 6.80 -7.19 -28.13
N CYS A 574 6.04 -8.27 -28.29
CA CYS A 574 6.04 -9.44 -27.42
C CYS A 574 7.04 -10.50 -27.88
N ASP A 575 7.83 -11.02 -26.94
CA ASP A 575 8.64 -12.22 -27.10
C ASP A 575 7.84 -13.45 -26.63
N TYR A 576 7.36 -14.28 -27.56
CA TYR A 576 6.61 -15.50 -27.24
C TYR A 576 7.52 -16.72 -27.05
N GLY A 577 8.85 -16.54 -27.11
CA GLY A 577 9.82 -17.62 -27.08
C GLY A 577 9.90 -18.39 -28.41
N GLY A 578 10.89 -19.27 -28.53
CA GLY A 578 11.08 -20.09 -29.74
C GLY A 578 11.36 -19.30 -31.02
N GLY A 579 11.72 -18.02 -30.91
CA GLY A 579 11.90 -17.10 -32.04
C GLY A 579 10.60 -16.55 -32.61
N GLU A 580 9.48 -16.68 -31.89
CA GLU A 580 8.22 -16.03 -32.28
C GLU A 580 8.12 -14.64 -31.65
N THR A 581 7.96 -13.63 -32.52
CA THR A 581 7.73 -12.24 -32.10
C THR A 581 6.40 -11.76 -32.66
N ARG A 582 5.64 -11.01 -31.86
CA ARG A 582 4.40 -10.35 -32.30
C ARG A 582 4.39 -8.88 -31.88
N ILE A 583 3.77 -8.02 -32.69
CA ILE A 583 3.46 -6.65 -32.31
C ILE A 583 1.96 -6.54 -32.08
N HIS A 584 1.59 -6.16 -30.86
CA HIS A 584 0.21 -6.01 -30.42
C HIS A 584 -0.10 -4.53 -30.27
N VAL A 585 -1.32 -4.12 -30.63
CA VAL A 585 -1.77 -2.73 -30.54
C VAL A 585 -3.01 -2.65 -29.65
N PHE A 586 -2.96 -1.70 -28.72
CA PHE A 586 -4.06 -1.27 -27.88
C PHE A 586 -4.53 0.05 -28.45
N GLU A 587 -5.67 0.01 -29.15
CA GLU A 587 -6.23 1.19 -29.79
C GLU A 587 -6.89 2.08 -28.74
N GLY A 588 -6.52 3.36 -28.71
CA GLY A 588 -7.15 4.32 -27.82
C GLY A 588 -8.57 4.67 -28.30
N THR A 589 -9.41 5.16 -27.38
CA THR A 589 -10.83 5.43 -27.68
C THR A 589 -11.35 6.70 -27.02
N GLY A 590 -10.48 7.55 -26.48
CA GLY A 590 -10.87 8.70 -25.66
C GLY A 590 -11.24 8.36 -24.20
N SER A 591 -11.51 7.09 -23.89
CA SER A 591 -11.99 6.67 -22.55
C SER A 591 -11.55 5.29 -22.09
N GLY A 592 -10.95 4.50 -22.98
CA GLY A 592 -10.41 3.18 -22.69
C GLY A 592 -9.53 2.68 -23.85
N PHE A 593 -9.20 1.40 -23.84
CA PHE A 593 -8.42 0.75 -24.91
C PHE A 593 -9.10 -0.48 -25.47
N VAL A 594 -8.99 -0.67 -26.78
CA VAL A 594 -9.40 -1.89 -27.48
C VAL A 594 -8.15 -2.69 -27.85
N TYR A 595 -8.03 -3.91 -27.30
CA TYR A 595 -6.95 -4.82 -27.67
C TYR A 595 -7.20 -5.40 -29.07
N SER A 596 -6.51 -4.82 -30.05
CA SER A 596 -6.79 -5.00 -31.47
C SER A 596 -6.11 -6.20 -32.08
N ASN A 597 -6.84 -6.93 -32.93
CA ASN A 597 -6.45 -8.21 -33.53
C ASN A 597 -6.00 -9.30 -32.51
N GLN A 598 -6.24 -9.06 -31.22
CA GLN A 598 -6.02 -9.94 -30.08
C GLN A 598 -4.72 -10.78 -30.20
N SER A 599 -4.83 -12.10 -30.05
CA SER A 599 -3.68 -13.00 -30.08
C SER A 599 -2.91 -12.99 -31.40
N GLN A 600 -3.49 -12.53 -32.51
CA GLN A 600 -2.76 -12.48 -33.78
C GLN A 600 -1.78 -11.30 -33.86
N GLY A 601 -2.06 -10.23 -33.11
CA GLY A 601 -1.33 -8.97 -33.23
C GLY A 601 -1.53 -8.29 -34.59
N TRP A 602 -0.98 -7.10 -34.73
CA TRP A 602 -0.92 -6.38 -36.00
C TRP A 602 0.24 -6.85 -36.87
N TRP A 603 1.20 -7.54 -36.27
CA TRP A 603 2.27 -8.23 -36.96
C TRP A 603 2.74 -9.44 -36.16
N LYS A 604 3.19 -10.49 -36.86
CA LYS A 604 3.77 -11.70 -36.27
C LYS A 604 4.77 -12.32 -37.22
N GLU A 605 5.83 -12.90 -36.67
CA GLU A 605 6.80 -13.67 -37.43
C GLU A 605 7.48 -14.74 -36.56
N THR A 606 7.87 -15.85 -37.19
CA THR A 606 8.72 -16.87 -36.59
C THR A 606 10.13 -16.77 -37.19
N GLY A 607 11.15 -16.78 -36.34
CA GLY A 607 12.55 -16.53 -36.72
C GLY A 607 12.99 -15.08 -36.54
N TYR A 608 12.10 -14.20 -36.05
CA TYR A 608 12.43 -12.85 -35.61
C TYR A 608 12.47 -12.82 -34.08
N TYR A 609 13.58 -12.38 -33.50
CA TYR A 609 13.83 -12.52 -32.07
C TYR A 609 13.75 -11.16 -31.35
N ALA A 610 12.67 -10.92 -30.60
CA ALA A 610 12.44 -9.67 -29.87
C ALA A 610 13.58 -9.30 -28.90
N ASN A 611 14.27 -10.28 -28.31
CA ASN A 611 15.43 -10.02 -27.46
C ASN A 611 16.63 -9.40 -28.20
N LEU A 612 16.69 -9.50 -29.54
CA LEU A 612 17.69 -8.83 -30.38
C LEU A 612 17.34 -7.36 -30.68
N VAL A 613 16.13 -6.92 -30.33
CA VAL A 613 15.75 -5.49 -30.28
C VAL A 613 16.10 -4.88 -28.93
N GLY A 614 15.79 -5.59 -27.83
CA GLY A 614 15.98 -5.08 -26.47
C GLY A 614 15.10 -3.84 -26.22
N ASP A 615 15.69 -2.76 -25.71
CA ASP A 615 14.99 -1.51 -25.40
C ASP A 615 14.98 -0.47 -26.54
N ARG A 616 15.39 -0.88 -27.75
CA ARG A 616 15.65 0.00 -28.89
C ARG A 616 14.48 0.02 -29.89
N MET A 617 13.34 0.49 -29.39
CA MET A 617 12.09 0.66 -30.13
C MET A 617 11.57 2.10 -29.96
N VAL A 618 11.13 2.69 -31.07
CA VAL A 618 10.50 4.03 -31.15
C VAL A 618 9.39 4.03 -32.20
N SER A 619 8.51 5.02 -32.11
CA SER A 619 7.44 5.29 -33.06
C SER A 619 7.61 6.68 -33.69
N GLY A 620 7.10 6.85 -34.90
CA GLY A 620 7.15 8.11 -35.64
C GLY A 620 6.64 7.94 -37.06
N ASP A 621 6.36 9.02 -37.77
CA ASP A 621 6.07 9.01 -39.21
C ASP A 621 7.38 8.91 -40.01
N PHE A 622 7.96 7.71 -40.05
CA PHE A 622 9.24 7.49 -40.73
C PHE A 622 9.07 7.46 -42.25
N ASP A 623 7.94 6.98 -42.77
CA ASP A 623 7.67 6.93 -44.21
C ASP A 623 7.16 8.25 -44.81
N GLY A 624 6.84 9.23 -43.96
CA GLY A 624 6.44 10.59 -44.34
C GLY A 624 5.06 10.66 -44.97
N ASN A 625 4.20 9.67 -44.73
CA ASN A 625 2.89 9.61 -45.36
C ASN A 625 1.84 10.49 -44.65
N GLY A 626 2.11 10.94 -43.42
CA GLY A 626 1.21 11.76 -42.60
C GLY A 626 -0.11 11.06 -42.21
N LYS A 627 -0.16 9.73 -42.32
CA LYS A 627 -1.36 8.91 -42.16
C LYS A 627 -1.29 8.00 -40.95
N HIS A 628 -0.20 7.27 -40.78
CA HIS A 628 -0.03 6.34 -39.67
C HIS A 628 1.35 6.55 -39.09
N ASN A 629 1.49 6.45 -37.76
CA ASN A 629 2.81 6.25 -37.21
C ASN A 629 3.31 4.84 -37.51
N ASP A 630 4.61 4.76 -37.74
CA ASP A 630 5.36 3.54 -37.93
C ASP A 630 6.09 3.17 -36.63
N ILE A 631 6.65 1.96 -36.60
CA ILE A 631 7.54 1.52 -35.52
C ILE A 631 8.92 1.22 -36.12
N ALA A 632 9.96 1.84 -35.57
CA ALA A 632 11.34 1.54 -35.91
C ALA A 632 12.07 0.83 -34.76
N VAL A 633 12.88 -0.17 -35.09
CA VAL A 633 13.70 -0.92 -34.14
C VAL A 633 15.13 -1.10 -34.62
N PHE A 634 16.08 -1.07 -33.69
CA PHE A 634 17.47 -1.42 -33.96
C PHE A 634 17.68 -2.90 -33.64
N TYR A 635 17.76 -3.71 -34.68
CA TYR A 635 17.91 -5.16 -34.58
C TYR A 635 19.39 -5.56 -34.69
N ARG A 636 19.84 -6.35 -33.71
CA ARG A 636 21.22 -6.88 -33.67
C ARG A 636 21.31 -8.19 -34.43
N TYR A 637 22.02 -8.21 -35.56
CA TYR A 637 22.27 -9.44 -36.32
C TYR A 637 23.54 -10.16 -35.84
N ASN A 638 24.63 -9.40 -35.68
CA ASN A 638 25.92 -9.87 -35.17
C ASN A 638 26.48 -8.84 -34.16
N THR A 639 27.62 -9.12 -33.54
CA THR A 639 28.25 -8.21 -32.55
C THR A 639 28.43 -6.77 -33.07
N ASN A 640 28.72 -6.61 -34.36
CA ASN A 640 28.95 -5.30 -34.99
C ASN A 640 27.95 -4.98 -36.11
N GLU A 641 26.92 -5.80 -36.29
CA GLU A 641 25.96 -5.61 -37.39
C GLU A 641 24.61 -5.18 -36.84
N THR A 642 24.20 -3.98 -37.24
CA THR A 642 22.92 -3.38 -36.89
C THR A 642 22.11 -3.11 -38.15
N ILE A 643 20.84 -3.47 -38.09
CA ILE A 643 19.86 -3.09 -39.11
C ILE A 643 18.70 -2.37 -38.42
N ILE A 644 18.26 -1.25 -38.98
CA ILE A 644 17.06 -0.55 -38.55
C ILE A 644 15.88 -1.12 -39.34
N HIS A 645 14.99 -1.82 -38.66
CA HIS A 645 13.77 -2.35 -39.25
C HIS A 645 12.63 -1.38 -38.98
N VAL A 646 11.82 -1.13 -40.00
CA VAL A 646 10.59 -0.34 -39.87
C VAL A 646 9.38 -1.23 -40.16
N PHE A 647 8.41 -1.14 -39.27
CA PHE A 647 7.11 -1.78 -39.33
C PHE A 647 6.11 -0.69 -39.69
N GLN A 648 5.76 -0.59 -40.96
CA GLN A 648 4.94 0.50 -41.45
C GLN A 648 3.47 0.31 -41.10
N GLY A 649 2.82 1.33 -40.55
CA GLY A 649 1.38 1.32 -40.27
C GLY A 649 0.57 1.17 -41.57
N GLN A 650 -0.50 0.37 -41.55
CA GLN A 650 -1.34 0.13 -42.73
C GLN A 650 -2.82 0.37 -42.43
N GLU A 651 -3.58 0.80 -43.44
CA GLU A 651 -5.03 1.09 -43.31
C GLU A 651 -5.86 -0.10 -42.80
N ASN A 652 -5.39 -1.34 -43.01
CA ASN A 652 -6.08 -2.55 -42.58
C ASN A 652 -5.74 -2.99 -41.14
N LYS A 653 -5.24 -2.09 -40.28
CA LYS A 653 -4.85 -2.38 -38.88
C LYS A 653 -3.81 -3.50 -38.78
N THR A 654 -2.77 -3.39 -39.61
CA THR A 654 -1.61 -4.29 -39.57
C THR A 654 -0.33 -3.48 -39.73
N PHE A 655 0.82 -4.07 -39.38
CA PHE A 655 2.11 -3.53 -39.76
C PHE A 655 2.73 -4.30 -40.91
N LYS A 656 3.28 -3.57 -41.88
CA LYS A 656 4.09 -4.13 -42.97
C LYS A 656 5.56 -4.06 -42.61
N HIS A 657 6.18 -5.22 -42.39
CA HIS A 657 7.62 -5.34 -42.23
C HIS A 657 8.31 -5.35 -43.61
N LEU A 658 9.26 -4.43 -43.83
CA LEU A 658 9.87 -4.20 -45.15
C LEU A 658 11.09 -5.08 -45.50
N GLY A 659 11.31 -6.17 -44.75
CA GLY A 659 12.25 -7.24 -45.11
C GLY A 659 13.66 -7.08 -44.53
N ALA A 660 14.53 -8.04 -44.83
CA ALA A 660 15.79 -8.29 -44.12
C ALA A 660 16.88 -7.21 -44.27
N ASN A 661 16.80 -6.33 -45.26
CA ASN A 661 17.76 -5.24 -45.45
C ASN A 661 17.44 -4.00 -44.60
N GLY A 662 16.23 -3.94 -44.02
CA GLY A 662 15.77 -2.79 -43.26
C GLY A 662 15.77 -1.49 -44.06
N TRP A 663 15.73 -0.37 -43.34
CA TRP A 663 15.79 0.99 -43.89
C TRP A 663 17.17 1.61 -43.82
N TRP A 664 18.02 1.00 -42.98
CA TRP A 664 19.42 1.29 -42.84
C TRP A 664 20.11 0.05 -42.28
N ASN A 665 21.30 -0.23 -42.78
CA ASN A 665 22.11 -1.36 -42.35
C ASN A 665 23.59 -0.98 -42.30
N ASN A 666 24.31 -1.51 -41.31
CA ASN A 666 25.76 -1.35 -41.23
C ASN A 666 26.37 -2.54 -40.48
N ASP A 667 27.42 -3.12 -41.06
CA ASP A 667 28.14 -4.31 -40.58
C ASP A 667 29.28 -4.00 -39.58
N THR A 668 29.53 -2.72 -39.33
CA THR A 668 30.52 -2.21 -38.37
C THR A 668 29.91 -1.38 -37.24
N TYR A 669 28.61 -1.09 -37.30
CA TYR A 669 27.89 -0.35 -36.26
C TYR A 669 27.33 -1.31 -35.22
N SER A 670 27.91 -1.31 -34.02
CA SER A 670 27.46 -2.20 -32.96
C SER A 670 26.33 -1.59 -32.15
N THR A 671 25.20 -2.31 -32.02
CA THR A 671 24.16 -1.90 -31.09
C THR A 671 24.61 -1.89 -29.63
N ASP A 672 25.72 -2.56 -29.29
CA ASP A 672 26.26 -2.60 -27.92
C ASP A 672 26.95 -1.28 -27.55
N ASN A 673 27.22 -0.43 -28.55
CA ASN A 673 27.73 0.92 -28.36
C ASN A 673 26.60 1.95 -28.25
N ILE A 674 25.34 1.57 -28.45
CA ILE A 674 24.21 2.47 -28.20
C ILE A 674 24.05 2.66 -26.68
N ILE A 675 24.29 3.89 -26.25
CA ILE A 675 24.18 4.34 -24.89
C ILE A 675 22.70 4.68 -24.68
N SER A 676 22.04 4.01 -23.73
CA SER A 676 20.63 4.25 -23.39
C SER A 676 19.63 3.67 -24.39
N ASN A 677 18.35 3.98 -24.14
CA ASN A 677 17.25 3.87 -25.06
C ASN A 677 17.46 4.80 -26.28
N ILE A 678 16.77 4.55 -27.40
CA ILE A 678 16.72 5.46 -28.57
C ILE A 678 15.50 6.39 -28.51
N VAL A 679 15.54 7.52 -29.21
CA VAL A 679 14.45 8.52 -29.30
C VAL A 679 14.15 8.89 -30.74
N SER A 680 12.90 9.25 -31.01
CA SER A 680 12.43 9.77 -32.30
C SER A 680 11.88 11.19 -32.14
N GLY A 681 11.89 11.95 -33.22
CA GLY A 681 11.36 13.30 -33.27
C GLY A 681 11.75 14.02 -34.57
N SER A 682 11.21 15.21 -34.79
CA SER A 682 11.55 16.05 -35.94
C SER A 682 12.75 16.93 -35.62
N PHE A 683 13.95 16.33 -35.64
CA PHE A 683 15.20 17.01 -35.27
C PHE A 683 15.72 17.92 -36.40
N ASP A 684 15.48 17.53 -37.66
CA ASP A 684 15.85 18.33 -38.83
C ASP A 684 14.79 19.40 -39.20
N SER A 685 13.53 19.12 -38.85
CA SER A 685 12.34 19.91 -39.13
C SER A 685 12.02 20.05 -40.61
N ASP A 686 12.20 18.97 -41.37
CA ASP A 686 11.71 18.87 -42.74
C ASP A 686 10.16 18.90 -42.81
N GLY A 687 9.49 18.52 -41.72
CA GLY A 687 8.03 18.46 -41.60
C GLY A 687 7.41 17.31 -42.39
N ILE A 688 8.22 16.34 -42.82
CA ILE A 688 7.81 15.19 -43.62
C ILE A 688 8.12 13.92 -42.85
N HIS A 689 9.38 13.71 -42.46
CA HIS A 689 9.80 12.48 -41.81
C HIS A 689 10.19 12.72 -40.35
N ASP A 690 9.83 11.79 -39.47
CA ASP A 690 10.48 11.70 -38.17
C ASP A 690 11.88 11.11 -38.31
N ASP A 691 12.77 11.55 -37.44
CA ASP A 691 14.16 11.11 -37.36
C ASP A 691 14.37 10.20 -36.14
N ILE A 692 15.52 9.51 -36.08
CA ILE A 692 15.93 8.76 -34.89
C ILE A 692 17.29 9.26 -34.40
N ALA A 693 17.38 9.64 -33.13
CA ALA A 693 18.64 10.03 -32.49
C ALA A 693 19.11 8.99 -31.48
N VAL A 694 20.43 8.77 -31.47
CA VAL A 694 21.08 7.73 -30.67
C VAL A 694 22.35 8.28 -30.04
N PHE A 695 22.49 8.12 -28.72
CA PHE A 695 23.76 8.39 -28.03
C PHE A 695 24.66 7.17 -28.23
N TYR A 696 25.87 7.37 -28.75
CA TYR A 696 26.74 6.28 -29.19
C TYR A 696 28.13 6.39 -28.57
N LYS A 697 28.66 5.26 -28.09
CA LYS A 697 30.00 5.16 -27.54
C LYS A 697 31.01 5.07 -28.68
N ASN A 698 31.79 6.12 -28.85
CA ASN A 698 32.84 6.18 -29.86
C ASN A 698 34.12 5.46 -29.43
N ASN A 699 35.11 5.41 -30.33
CA ASN A 699 36.36 4.68 -30.12
C ASN A 699 37.21 5.20 -28.95
N ASN A 700 36.98 6.43 -28.49
CA ASN A 700 37.65 7.02 -27.34
C ASN A 700 36.92 6.76 -26.01
N ASN A 701 35.87 5.93 -26.01
CA ASN A 701 34.91 5.77 -24.92
C ASN A 701 34.16 7.06 -24.54
N ALA A 702 34.18 8.05 -25.44
CA ALA A 702 33.41 9.26 -25.34
C ALA A 702 32.06 9.08 -26.06
N THR A 703 31.18 10.07 -25.93
CA THR A 703 29.81 10.00 -26.43
C THR A 703 29.65 10.88 -27.67
N ASP A 704 29.10 10.29 -28.72
CA ASP A 704 28.59 10.98 -29.90
C ASP A 704 27.06 10.94 -29.89
N ILE A 705 26.41 11.88 -30.57
CA ILE A 705 25.00 11.77 -30.92
C ILE A 705 24.91 11.54 -32.43
N HIS A 706 24.44 10.36 -32.77
CA HIS A 706 24.17 9.94 -34.14
C HIS A 706 22.71 10.20 -34.48
N LEU A 707 22.48 10.72 -35.67
CA LEU A 707 21.15 10.89 -36.25
C LEU A 707 20.99 9.92 -37.43
N PHE A 708 19.83 9.28 -37.48
CA PHE A 708 19.32 8.54 -38.61
C PHE A 708 18.15 9.35 -39.16
N ARG A 709 18.47 10.24 -40.11
CA ARG A 709 17.50 11.18 -40.67
C ARG A 709 16.61 10.51 -41.71
N GLY A 710 15.30 10.68 -41.59
CA GLY A 710 14.33 10.14 -42.54
C GLY A 710 14.46 10.77 -43.92
N MET A 711 14.38 9.98 -44.99
CA MET A 711 14.57 10.47 -46.36
C MET A 711 13.68 9.74 -47.36
N ASP A 712 13.24 10.49 -48.38
CA ASP A 712 12.43 9.99 -49.48
C ASP A 712 13.20 9.18 -50.56
N THR A 713 14.45 8.79 -50.31
CA THR A 713 15.26 8.10 -51.35
C THR A 713 14.89 6.63 -51.53
N ILE A 714 15.22 6.06 -52.69
CA ILE A 714 14.87 4.67 -53.06
C ILE A 714 15.84 3.64 -52.42
N ASP A 715 17.09 4.02 -52.18
CA ASP A 715 18.17 3.08 -51.81
C ASP A 715 18.45 2.99 -50.30
N SER A 716 18.16 4.04 -49.52
CA SER A 716 18.18 4.01 -48.04
C SER A 716 17.20 5.04 -47.49
N LYS A 717 16.24 4.60 -46.68
CA LYS A 717 15.20 5.47 -46.11
C LYS A 717 15.66 6.24 -44.87
N PHE A 718 16.79 5.86 -44.28
CA PHE A 718 17.52 6.69 -43.33
C PHE A 718 18.93 7.03 -43.81
N THR A 719 19.34 8.29 -43.64
CA THR A 719 20.75 8.71 -43.79
C THR A 719 21.40 8.86 -42.42
N PHE A 720 22.57 8.25 -42.25
CA PHE A 720 23.36 8.32 -41.02
C PHE A 720 24.24 9.56 -40.99
N GLU A 721 24.17 10.34 -39.91
CA GLU A 721 24.99 11.52 -39.67
C GLU A 721 25.44 11.60 -38.21
N THR A 722 26.63 12.14 -37.94
CA THR A 722 27.06 12.48 -36.57
C THR A 722 26.75 13.95 -36.31
N TRP A 723 25.78 14.21 -35.43
CA TRP A 723 25.26 15.56 -35.17
C TRP A 723 25.88 16.23 -33.94
N TRP A 724 26.57 15.45 -33.09
CA TRP A 724 27.35 15.98 -31.98
C TRP A 724 28.45 15.00 -31.57
N THR A 725 29.60 15.53 -31.15
CA THR A 725 30.76 14.78 -30.66
C THR A 725 31.44 15.60 -29.56
N ASP A 726 31.76 14.98 -28.43
CA ASP A 726 32.66 15.55 -27.43
C ASP A 726 33.50 14.47 -26.73
N SER A 727 34.83 14.61 -26.83
CA SER A 727 35.79 13.73 -26.17
C SER A 727 35.76 13.76 -24.63
N GLY A 728 35.12 14.77 -24.03
CA GLY A 728 35.05 15.00 -22.59
C GLY A 728 33.83 14.39 -21.89
N TYR A 729 32.97 13.64 -22.60
CA TYR A 729 31.72 13.09 -22.08
C TYR A 729 31.71 11.54 -22.01
N PRO A 730 32.07 10.95 -20.85
CA PRO A 730 32.18 9.51 -20.69
C PRO A 730 30.87 8.76 -20.89
N PHE A 731 30.94 7.64 -21.64
CA PHE A 731 29.76 6.82 -21.97
C PHE A 731 28.99 6.30 -20.75
N ASN A 732 29.69 6.02 -19.65
CA ASN A 732 29.14 5.34 -18.47
C ASN A 732 28.25 6.24 -17.58
N GLN A 733 28.10 7.52 -17.93
CA GLN A 733 27.40 8.53 -17.15
C GLN A 733 25.98 8.86 -17.67
N TYR A 734 25.57 8.29 -18.81
CA TYR A 734 24.29 8.59 -19.51
C TYR A 734 23.17 7.56 -19.26
N VAL A 735 23.06 7.04 -18.04
CA VAL A 735 22.32 5.80 -17.74
C VAL A 735 20.84 5.84 -18.14
N LYS A 736 20.49 5.29 -19.32
CA LYS A 736 19.13 4.89 -19.76
C LYS A 736 18.01 5.98 -19.75
N ARG A 737 18.34 7.27 -19.71
CA ARG A 737 17.39 8.39 -19.45
C ARG A 737 17.49 9.52 -20.46
N ILE A 738 17.15 9.21 -21.71
CA ILE A 738 17.02 10.21 -22.76
C ILE A 738 15.55 10.31 -23.19
N VAL A 739 15.16 11.50 -23.63
CA VAL A 739 13.83 11.78 -24.18
C VAL A 739 13.94 12.91 -25.19
N ALA A 740 13.15 12.80 -26.25
CA ALA A 740 12.99 13.86 -27.23
C ALA A 740 11.71 14.63 -27.00
N GLY A 741 11.71 15.91 -27.34
CA GLY A 741 10.56 16.80 -27.23
C GLY A 741 10.98 18.25 -27.36
N ASN A 742 10.02 19.16 -27.42
CA ASN A 742 10.28 20.59 -27.58
C ASN A 742 10.61 21.21 -26.21
N PHE A 743 11.88 21.24 -25.82
CA PHE A 743 12.27 21.63 -24.46
C PHE A 743 12.70 23.10 -24.33
N TYR A 744 13.38 23.68 -25.31
CA TYR A 744 14.12 24.93 -25.10
C TYR A 744 13.43 26.19 -25.64
N ASP A 745 13.28 26.31 -26.96
CA ASP A 745 12.92 27.57 -27.65
C ASP A 745 11.54 27.55 -28.34
N GLY A 746 10.75 26.48 -28.18
CA GLY A 746 9.38 26.43 -28.71
C GLY A 746 9.34 26.39 -30.24
N ASN A 747 10.46 26.09 -30.90
CA ASN A 747 10.65 26.27 -32.34
C ASN A 747 10.03 25.14 -33.19
N LYS A 748 9.27 24.23 -32.55
CA LYS A 748 8.70 22.99 -33.13
C LYS A 748 9.72 21.97 -33.64
N LYS A 749 11.01 22.20 -33.40
CA LYS A 749 12.06 21.19 -33.56
C LYS A 749 12.14 20.42 -32.25
N ASP A 750 12.35 19.12 -32.35
CA ASP A 750 12.60 18.36 -31.15
C ASP A 750 14.03 18.59 -30.64
N ASP A 751 14.15 18.73 -29.32
CA ASP A 751 15.39 18.75 -28.57
C ASP A 751 15.56 17.38 -27.90
N ILE A 752 16.74 17.14 -27.31
CA ILE A 752 16.95 15.96 -26.46
C ILE A 752 17.32 16.39 -25.05
N ALA A 753 16.57 15.89 -24.07
CA ALA A 753 16.91 15.99 -22.66
C ALA A 753 17.53 14.69 -22.14
N VAL A 754 18.57 14.80 -21.32
CA VAL A 754 19.24 13.65 -20.70
C VAL A 754 19.55 13.88 -19.24
N LEU A 755 19.30 12.86 -18.41
CA LEU A 755 19.83 12.80 -17.05
C LEU A 755 21.23 12.17 -17.07
N TYR A 756 22.22 12.97 -16.67
CA TYR A 756 23.65 12.68 -16.75
C TYR A 756 24.28 12.66 -15.35
N GLU A 757 25.01 11.60 -15.01
CA GLU A 757 25.71 11.46 -13.74
C GLU A 757 27.13 12.02 -13.83
N SER A 758 27.34 13.31 -13.51
CA SER A 758 28.67 13.92 -13.61
C SER A 758 29.68 13.31 -12.65
N ASP A 759 29.22 12.91 -11.46
CA ASP A 759 29.98 12.22 -10.41
C ASP A 759 29.07 11.24 -9.66
N PRO A 760 29.62 10.24 -8.92
CA PRO A 760 28.79 9.38 -8.07
C PRO A 760 27.88 10.21 -7.13
N GLY A 761 26.57 10.04 -7.29
CA GLY A 761 25.55 10.76 -6.52
C GLY A 761 25.18 12.16 -7.06
N HIS A 762 25.81 12.65 -8.12
CA HIS A 762 25.49 13.92 -8.75
C HIS A 762 24.83 13.70 -10.11
N THR A 763 23.52 13.93 -10.19
CA THR A 763 22.76 13.89 -11.44
C THR A 763 22.48 15.32 -11.93
N ASN A 764 22.75 15.57 -13.20
CA ASN A 764 22.37 16.79 -13.94
C ASN A 764 21.36 16.45 -15.04
N LEU A 765 20.54 17.41 -15.44
CA LEU A 765 19.69 17.35 -16.61
C LEU A 765 20.30 18.25 -17.69
N HIS A 766 20.77 17.66 -18.77
CA HIS A 766 21.40 18.34 -19.91
C HIS A 766 20.43 18.43 -21.08
N LEU A 767 20.59 19.47 -21.90
CA LEU A 767 19.82 19.67 -23.12
C LEU A 767 20.74 19.74 -24.35
N PHE A 768 20.28 19.08 -25.41
CA PHE A 768 20.84 19.11 -26.74
C PHE A 768 19.79 19.68 -27.67
N GLN A 769 19.97 20.93 -28.06
CA GLN A 769 18.99 21.66 -28.84
C GLN A 769 19.05 21.26 -30.31
N GLY A 770 17.91 20.89 -30.90
CA GLY A 770 17.81 20.61 -32.33
C GLY A 770 17.97 21.89 -33.15
N LYS A 771 18.99 21.96 -34.01
CA LYS A 771 19.20 23.11 -34.93
C LYS A 771 18.74 22.85 -36.35
N GLY A 772 18.36 21.63 -36.68
CA GLY A 772 18.00 21.22 -38.03
C GLY A 772 19.11 20.49 -38.80
N THR A 773 20.36 20.66 -38.37
CA THR A 773 21.54 20.06 -39.05
C THR A 773 22.62 19.57 -38.08
N TYR A 774 22.44 19.83 -36.78
CA TYR A 774 23.31 19.40 -35.70
C TYR A 774 22.58 19.61 -34.36
N PHE A 775 23.12 19.03 -33.29
CA PHE A 775 22.67 19.34 -31.93
C PHE A 775 23.58 20.38 -31.28
N ASN A 776 22.99 21.47 -30.82
CA ASN A 776 23.70 22.47 -30.01
C ASN A 776 23.62 22.09 -28.53
N TYR A 777 24.74 21.76 -27.92
CA TYR A 777 24.80 21.43 -26.49
C TYR A 777 24.68 22.69 -25.64
N LEU A 778 23.69 22.72 -24.74
CA LEU A 778 23.26 23.95 -24.06
C LEU A 778 23.88 24.20 -22.66
N GLY A 779 24.86 23.42 -22.21
CA GLY A 779 25.74 23.83 -21.09
C GLY A 779 26.09 22.75 -20.05
N SER A 780 27.35 22.80 -19.57
CA SER A 780 28.01 21.83 -18.67
C SER A 780 27.49 21.75 -17.23
N THR A 781 26.77 22.76 -16.76
CA THR A 781 26.18 22.78 -15.41
C THR A 781 24.78 22.17 -15.35
N GLY A 782 24.20 21.83 -16.52
CA GLY A 782 22.82 21.37 -16.65
C GLY A 782 21.76 22.45 -16.38
N TYR A 783 20.54 22.19 -16.87
CA TYR A 783 19.34 22.99 -16.58
C TYR A 783 18.64 22.55 -15.29
N TRP A 784 19.09 21.45 -14.69
CA TRP A 784 18.77 21.02 -13.34
C TRP A 784 19.91 20.15 -12.82
N ALA A 785 20.15 20.15 -11.51
CA ALA A 785 21.19 19.36 -10.87
C ALA A 785 20.79 18.94 -9.46
N SER A 786 21.22 17.77 -9.01
CA SER A 786 21.02 17.30 -7.65
C SER A 786 22.12 16.34 -7.21
N THR A 787 22.60 16.54 -5.98
CA THR A 787 23.58 15.66 -5.31
C THR A 787 22.93 14.54 -4.50
N ASN A 788 21.59 14.52 -4.45
CA ASN A 788 20.81 13.54 -3.68
C ASN A 788 19.91 12.70 -4.59
N TYR A 789 19.91 13.00 -5.89
CA TYR A 789 19.14 12.27 -6.87
C TYR A 789 20.03 11.23 -7.52
N ASP A 790 19.80 9.97 -7.17
CA ASP A 790 20.43 8.84 -7.83
C ASP A 790 19.59 8.47 -9.04
N SER A 791 19.97 8.97 -10.20
CA SER A 791 19.16 8.73 -11.38
C SER A 791 19.09 7.23 -11.69
N LYS A 792 20.10 6.37 -11.36
CA LYS A 792 20.09 4.89 -11.53
C LYS A 792 18.81 4.19 -11.09
N LYS A 793 18.04 4.82 -10.21
CA LYS A 793 16.77 4.29 -9.74
C LYS A 793 15.57 4.53 -10.65
N ILE A 794 15.69 5.34 -11.70
CA ILE A 794 14.65 5.43 -12.73
C ILE A 794 14.59 4.11 -13.48
N LYS A 795 13.40 3.51 -13.52
CA LYS A 795 13.16 2.24 -14.20
C LYS A 795 12.56 2.53 -15.58
N GLY A 796 13.32 2.26 -16.63
CA GLY A 796 12.86 2.46 -18.01
C GLY A 796 13.27 3.79 -18.65
N LYS A 797 12.52 4.18 -19.70
CA LYS A 797 12.63 5.49 -20.36
C LYS A 797 11.95 6.57 -19.49
N ILE A 798 12.44 7.80 -19.57
CA ILE A 798 11.66 8.98 -19.21
C ILE A 798 10.86 9.38 -20.46
N VAL A 799 9.71 10.02 -20.28
CA VAL A 799 8.82 10.41 -21.39
C VAL A 799 8.52 11.90 -21.33
N ASP A 800 8.35 12.50 -22.51
CA ASP A 800 7.92 13.89 -22.62
C ASP A 800 6.41 13.95 -22.52
N PHE A 801 5.87 15.08 -22.08
CA PHE A 801 4.44 15.33 -22.12
C PHE A 801 4.20 16.83 -22.10
N ASN A 802 2.99 17.26 -22.49
CA ASN A 802 2.61 18.66 -22.51
C ASN A 802 1.60 18.95 -21.38
N ILE A 803 1.61 20.18 -20.88
CA ILE A 803 0.69 20.62 -19.84
C ILE A 803 -0.12 21.80 -20.36
N GLY A 804 -1.43 21.59 -20.54
CA GLY A 804 -2.31 22.62 -21.12
C GLY A 804 -1.80 23.09 -22.48
N ASN A 805 -1.82 24.40 -22.71
CA ASN A 805 -1.33 25.00 -23.97
C ASN A 805 0.16 25.44 -23.88
N ASP A 806 0.96 24.82 -23.01
CA ASP A 806 2.40 25.08 -22.98
C ASP A 806 3.03 24.64 -24.31
N ASP A 807 3.84 25.51 -24.91
CA ASP A 807 4.57 25.19 -26.13
C ASP A 807 5.84 24.39 -25.85
N LYS A 808 6.13 24.11 -24.57
CA LYS A 808 7.29 23.33 -24.12
C LYS A 808 6.90 22.06 -23.39
N SER A 809 7.61 21.00 -23.76
CA SER A 809 7.49 19.69 -23.18
C SER A 809 8.08 19.66 -21.77
N GLN A 810 7.40 18.90 -20.92
CA GLN A 810 7.82 18.51 -19.57
C GLN A 810 8.41 17.10 -19.62
N ILE A 811 8.97 16.61 -18.51
CA ILE A 811 9.53 15.25 -18.47
C ILE A 811 8.95 14.48 -17.30
N PHE A 812 8.44 13.29 -17.56
CA PHE A 812 7.96 12.35 -16.56
C PHE A 812 8.97 11.21 -16.34
N ALA A 813 9.15 10.83 -15.07
CA ALA A 813 10.03 9.73 -14.68
C ALA A 813 9.40 8.84 -13.60
N MET A 814 9.55 7.53 -13.76
CA MET A 814 9.17 6.52 -12.77
C MET A 814 10.41 6.12 -11.94
N TYR A 815 10.47 6.63 -10.70
CA TYR A 815 11.65 6.56 -9.84
C TYR A 815 11.50 5.49 -8.75
N ASN A 816 12.27 4.42 -8.82
CA ASN A 816 12.28 3.36 -7.81
C ASN A 816 12.92 3.87 -6.51
N VAL A 817 12.35 3.50 -5.37
CA VAL A 817 12.97 3.72 -4.06
C VAL A 817 13.02 2.39 -3.34
N SER A 818 14.21 1.77 -3.30
CA SER A 818 14.42 0.48 -2.61
C SER A 818 13.85 0.51 -1.18
N GLY A 819 13.03 -0.49 -0.85
CA GLY A 819 12.35 -0.61 0.46
C GLY A 819 11.17 0.35 0.68
N LYS A 820 10.82 1.20 -0.30
CA LYS A 820 9.69 2.15 -0.24
C LYS A 820 8.81 2.02 -1.49
N ASP A 821 7.68 2.73 -1.49
CA ASP A 821 6.85 2.84 -2.68
C ASP A 821 7.60 3.67 -3.74
N SER A 822 7.61 3.21 -5.00
CA SER A 822 8.23 3.96 -6.10
C SER A 822 7.50 5.29 -6.31
N LYS A 823 8.23 6.32 -6.74
CA LYS A 823 7.71 7.67 -6.94
C LYS A 823 7.46 7.95 -8.41
N LEU A 824 6.38 8.65 -8.71
CA LEU A 824 6.18 9.31 -9.99
C LEU A 824 6.72 10.74 -9.87
N GLN A 825 7.51 11.18 -10.84
CA GLN A 825 8.23 12.45 -10.79
C GLN A 825 8.02 13.22 -12.08
N VAL A 826 7.94 14.54 -11.96
CA VAL A 826 7.84 15.47 -13.09
C VAL A 826 8.97 16.47 -12.99
N PHE A 827 9.82 16.54 -14.02
CA PHE A 827 10.70 17.67 -14.23
C PHE A 827 9.90 18.71 -15.03
N LYS A 828 9.41 19.72 -14.32
CA LYS A 828 8.67 20.82 -14.92
C LYS A 828 9.64 21.74 -15.63
N ASN A 829 9.37 22.00 -16.89
CA ASN A 829 10.09 22.91 -17.74
C ASN A 829 9.74 24.36 -17.37
N ASN A 830 10.74 25.12 -16.91
CA ASN A 830 10.62 26.54 -16.62
C ASN A 830 11.60 27.33 -17.49
N MET A 831 11.75 27.00 -18.77
CA MET A 831 12.70 27.69 -19.65
C MET A 831 12.35 29.17 -19.88
N TYR A 832 11.12 29.59 -19.60
CA TYR A 832 10.74 31.01 -19.58
C TYR A 832 11.13 31.75 -18.31
N SER A 833 11.54 31.03 -17.25
CA SER A 833 12.03 31.67 -16.04
C SER A 833 13.43 32.26 -16.24
N THR A 834 13.82 33.19 -15.38
CA THR A 834 15.17 33.77 -15.40
C THR A 834 15.84 33.48 -14.05
N PRO A 835 16.87 32.60 -14.01
CA PRO A 835 17.47 31.87 -15.13
C PRO A 835 16.61 30.67 -15.62
N PRO A 836 16.67 30.31 -16.92
CA PRO A 836 15.99 29.13 -17.46
C PRO A 836 16.42 27.84 -16.73
N ASN A 837 15.47 26.98 -16.37
CA ASN A 837 15.75 25.73 -15.66
C ASN A 837 14.63 24.69 -15.83
N PHE A 838 14.91 23.47 -15.37
CA PHE A 838 13.89 22.53 -14.94
C PHE A 838 13.77 22.54 -13.42
N ALA A 839 12.56 22.34 -12.92
CA ALA A 839 12.31 22.08 -11.51
C ALA A 839 11.80 20.65 -11.34
N LEU A 840 12.51 19.85 -10.54
CA LEU A 840 12.02 18.54 -10.14
C LEU A 840 10.90 18.74 -9.11
N TYR A 841 9.70 18.37 -9.52
CA TYR A 841 8.60 18.12 -8.62
C TYR A 841 8.55 16.61 -8.41
N GLU A 842 8.73 16.19 -7.17
CA GLU A 842 8.06 14.95 -6.78
C GLU A 842 6.58 15.24 -7.01
N VAL A 843 5.91 14.45 -7.85
CA VAL A 843 4.45 14.52 -7.91
C VAL A 843 4.05 14.36 -6.46
N LYS A 844 3.48 15.41 -5.85
CA LYS A 844 2.90 15.29 -4.52
C LYS A 844 2.10 14.03 -4.60
N ASP A 845 2.44 13.03 -3.80
CA ASP A 845 1.68 11.82 -3.60
C ASP A 845 0.23 12.18 -3.94
N TRP A 846 -0.28 11.80 -5.11
CA TRP A 846 -1.54 12.38 -5.61
C TRP A 846 -2.71 11.94 -4.71
N TRP A 847 -2.43 10.98 -3.82
CA TRP A 847 -3.19 10.57 -2.65
C TRP A 847 -2.97 11.42 -1.38
N LYS A 848 -1.86 12.15 -1.21
CA LYS A 848 -1.67 13.14 -0.11
C LYS A 848 -2.57 14.36 -0.27
N ASP A 849 -2.82 14.83 -1.49
CA ASP A 849 -3.73 15.96 -1.69
C ASP A 849 -5.20 15.57 -1.42
N THR A 850 -5.53 14.28 -1.29
CA THR A 850 -6.84 13.82 -0.80
C THR A 850 -6.86 13.40 0.67
N CYS A 851 -5.74 12.98 1.30
CA CYS A 851 -5.78 12.46 2.67
C CYS A 851 -4.97 13.23 3.76
N TYR A 852 -3.95 14.06 3.47
CA TYR A 852 -3.30 15.00 4.42
C TYR A 852 -2.08 15.63 3.72
N GLY A 853 -2.10 16.96 3.57
CA GLY A 853 -0.99 17.73 3.01
C GLY A 853 0.25 17.66 3.89
N ASP A 854 1.35 17.14 3.34
CA ASP A 854 2.68 17.38 3.90
C ASP A 854 3.70 17.53 2.76
N THR A 855 4.24 18.75 2.69
CA THR A 855 5.14 19.27 1.67
C THR A 855 6.54 18.68 1.84
N ASN A 856 6.87 17.64 1.06
CA ASN A 856 8.26 17.28 0.80
C ASN A 856 8.82 18.22 -0.28
N LEU A 857 9.22 19.42 0.11
CA LEU A 857 10.12 20.24 -0.70
C LEU A 857 11.53 19.69 -0.52
N GLN A 858 11.98 18.84 -1.45
CA GLN A 858 13.42 18.63 -1.58
C GLN A 858 14.09 19.96 -1.92
N ASN A 859 15.13 20.28 -1.16
CA ASN A 859 15.99 21.44 -1.33
C ASN A 859 16.37 21.64 -2.81
N GLN A 860 15.92 22.74 -3.41
CA GLN A 860 16.51 23.25 -4.65
C GLN A 860 17.93 23.71 -4.33
N TYR A 861 18.91 22.88 -4.67
CA TYR A 861 20.31 23.28 -4.69
C TYR A 861 20.55 23.97 -6.05
N VAL A 862 20.55 25.30 -6.05
CA VAL A 862 21.05 26.08 -7.19
C VAL A 862 22.58 26.16 -7.01
N PRO A 863 23.39 25.64 -7.95
CA PRO A 863 24.84 25.77 -7.88
C PRO A 863 25.26 27.25 -7.84
N SER A 864 26.19 27.56 -6.96
CA SER A 864 26.66 28.90 -6.61
C SER A 864 27.51 29.62 -7.70
N SER A 865 27.34 29.30 -8.98
CA SER A 865 28.17 29.84 -10.07
C SER A 865 27.44 30.72 -11.10
N VAL A 866 26.18 31.11 -10.87
CA VAL A 866 25.49 32.14 -11.69
C VAL A 866 25.36 33.44 -10.90
N ASN A 867 26.50 34.01 -10.51
CA ASN A 867 26.55 35.35 -9.91
C ASN A 867 26.79 36.39 -11.02
N GLY A 868 25.69 36.89 -11.59
CA GLY A 868 25.73 38.03 -12.49
C GLY A 868 24.36 38.36 -13.07
N MET A 869 23.68 39.35 -12.46
CA MET A 869 22.41 39.96 -12.88
C MET A 869 21.16 39.12 -12.55
N ALA A 870 20.12 39.59 -11.85
CA ALA A 870 19.68 40.94 -11.56
C ALA A 870 18.87 41.02 -10.25
N ASN A 871 18.99 42.16 -9.58
CA ASN A 871 18.20 42.60 -8.45
C ASN A 871 16.68 42.55 -8.73
N ARG A 872 15.91 41.98 -7.80
CA ARG A 872 14.55 42.45 -7.50
C ARG A 872 14.43 42.73 -6.00
N LEU A 873 14.12 43.99 -5.72
CA LEU A 873 14.04 44.63 -4.41
C LEU A 873 12.99 43.96 -3.50
N LEU A 874 13.42 43.47 -2.33
CA LEU A 874 12.57 43.31 -1.16
C LEU A 874 13.03 44.33 -0.13
N LYS A 875 12.09 45.15 0.36
CA LYS A 875 12.34 46.24 1.29
C LYS A 875 13.05 45.71 2.54
N GLU A 876 14.27 46.20 2.76
CA GLU A 876 14.93 46.18 4.07
C GLU A 876 14.10 47.00 5.05
N ASP A 877 13.68 46.37 6.14
CA ASP A 877 13.27 47.13 7.32
C ASP A 877 14.31 46.94 8.43
N THR A 878 15.11 47.98 8.60
CA THR A 878 16.02 48.31 9.71
C THR A 878 17.27 47.46 9.97
N SER A 879 18.38 48.17 9.81
CA SER A 879 19.77 47.84 10.11
C SER A 879 20.03 47.48 11.57
N ASP A 880 20.76 46.39 11.81
CA ASP A 880 21.79 46.32 12.86
C ASP A 880 22.90 45.40 12.38
N LYS A 881 24.10 45.98 12.19
CA LYS A 881 25.30 45.34 11.60
C LYS A 881 26.01 44.35 12.53
N ILE A 882 25.32 43.81 13.54
CA ILE A 882 25.92 42.87 14.49
C ILE A 882 24.91 41.76 14.86
N ALA A 883 24.67 40.82 13.94
CA ALA A 883 24.38 39.42 14.26
C ALA A 883 24.18 38.62 12.97
N ASP A 884 24.79 37.44 12.90
CA ASP A 884 24.66 36.44 11.82
C ASP A 884 23.27 35.80 11.74
N ILE A 885 22.25 36.46 12.31
CA ILE A 885 20.89 35.97 12.51
C ILE A 885 19.88 37.01 12.00
N LYS A 886 19.14 36.66 10.95
CA LYS A 886 18.07 37.45 10.33
C LYS A 886 16.73 36.83 10.68
N ILE A 887 15.69 37.66 10.85
CA ILE A 887 14.32 37.18 11.03
C ILE A 887 13.46 37.78 9.91
N TYR A 888 12.78 36.91 9.17
CA TYR A 888 11.89 37.28 8.08
C TYR A 888 10.43 37.08 8.50
N LYS A 889 9.55 37.95 8.03
CA LYS A 889 8.10 37.85 8.21
C LYS A 889 7.48 37.32 6.92
N ASP A 890 6.68 36.27 7.06
CA ASP A 890 5.88 35.65 5.99
C ASP A 890 4.41 35.63 6.46
N SER A 891 3.43 35.56 5.57
CA SER A 891 2.00 35.71 5.91
C SER A 891 1.54 34.67 6.95
N GLY A 892 1.56 35.05 8.24
CA GLY A 892 1.18 34.23 9.39
C GLY A 892 2.33 33.58 10.17
N SER A 893 3.61 33.80 9.81
CA SER A 893 4.75 33.20 10.51
C SER A 893 6.03 34.03 10.44
N TYR A 894 6.99 33.71 11.30
CA TYR A 894 8.32 34.30 11.28
C TYR A 894 9.37 33.21 11.05
N GLU A 895 10.38 33.50 10.25
CA GLU A 895 11.51 32.61 9.98
C GLU A 895 12.81 33.23 10.47
N VAL A 896 13.47 32.56 11.41
CA VAL A 896 14.85 32.89 11.81
C VAL A 896 15.80 32.17 10.89
N VAL A 897 16.77 32.90 10.33
CA VAL A 897 17.87 32.38 9.54
C VAL A 897 19.17 32.81 10.17
N SER A 898 19.99 31.85 10.55
CA SER A 898 21.29 32.03 11.18
C SER A 898 22.39 31.35 10.35
N GLN A 899 23.61 31.90 10.31
CA GLN A 899 24.75 31.21 9.70
C GLN A 899 25.13 29.95 10.50
N GLU A 900 25.05 30.04 11.82
CA GLU A 900 25.28 28.93 12.76
C GLU A 900 23.97 28.26 13.16
N LYS A 901 24.02 26.99 13.56
CA LYS A 901 22.81 26.25 13.98
C LYS A 901 22.15 26.94 15.17
N ILE A 902 20.84 27.17 15.06
CA ILE A 902 20.02 27.74 16.13
C ILE A 902 19.88 26.69 17.23
N LYS A 903 20.20 27.07 18.46
CA LYS A 903 20.06 26.25 19.66
C LYS A 903 18.70 26.47 20.32
N SER A 904 18.28 27.73 20.46
CA SER A 904 16.94 28.07 20.96
C SER A 904 16.43 29.41 20.46
N ILE A 905 15.11 29.58 20.49
CA ILE A 905 14.41 30.84 20.23
C ILE A 905 13.45 31.08 21.40
N GLN A 906 13.60 32.23 22.06
CA GLN A 906 12.74 32.69 23.14
C GLN A 906 12.01 33.95 22.69
N ILE A 907 10.69 33.99 22.89
CA ILE A 907 9.86 35.12 22.52
C ILE A 907 9.32 35.76 23.79
N PHE A 908 9.45 37.08 23.90
CA PHE A 908 8.96 37.89 24.99
C PHE A 908 7.98 38.92 24.46
N ASN A 909 6.99 39.28 25.28
CA ASN A 909 6.21 40.50 25.02
C ASN A 909 7.01 41.75 25.46
N PHE A 910 6.48 42.94 25.18
CA PHE A 910 7.18 44.20 25.51
C PHE A 910 7.21 44.52 27.02
N SER A 911 6.45 43.80 27.86
CA SER A 911 6.60 43.87 29.31
C SER A 911 7.73 42.98 29.85
N GLY A 912 8.46 42.27 28.98
CA GLY A 912 9.56 41.38 29.34
C GLY A 912 9.11 39.98 29.80
N LYS A 913 7.83 39.64 29.72
CA LYS A 913 7.32 38.30 30.02
C LYS A 913 7.57 37.37 28.83
N MET A 914 8.24 36.24 29.07
CA MET A 914 8.41 35.20 28.05
C MET A 914 7.05 34.57 27.74
N ILE A 915 6.70 34.52 26.46
CA ILE A 915 5.42 33.97 25.98
C ILE A 915 5.59 32.62 25.31
N GLN A 916 6.76 32.33 24.74
CA GLN A 916 7.02 31.05 24.06
C GLN A 916 8.52 30.79 23.95
N GLU A 917 8.91 29.52 24.00
CA GLU A 917 10.28 29.08 23.82
C GLU A 917 10.35 27.82 22.95
N TYR A 918 11.37 27.77 22.10
CA TYR A 918 11.73 26.63 21.27
C TYR A 918 13.18 26.26 21.55
N THR A 919 13.45 25.01 21.92
CA THR A 919 14.80 24.50 22.21
C THR A 919 15.15 23.29 21.35
N GLY A 920 16.43 23.03 21.12
CA GLY A 920 16.88 21.82 20.41
C GLY A 920 16.73 21.89 18.88
N ILE A 921 16.64 23.10 18.33
CA ILE A 921 16.36 23.36 16.91
C ILE A 921 17.43 22.78 15.97
N LEU A 922 18.72 22.96 16.33
CA LEU A 922 19.92 22.46 15.61
C LEU A 922 19.89 22.63 14.09
N SER A 923 19.24 23.70 13.63
CA SER A 923 19.07 24.06 12.23
C SER A 923 19.49 25.52 12.03
N ASN A 924 20.06 25.83 10.88
CA ASN A 924 20.39 27.21 10.49
C ASN A 924 19.14 28.03 10.14
N ARG A 925 17.97 27.38 10.03
CA ARG A 925 16.68 28.03 9.80
C ARG A 925 15.59 27.44 10.67
N PHE A 926 14.70 28.29 11.18
CA PHE A 926 13.57 27.85 11.97
C PHE A 926 12.38 28.79 11.83
N ARG A 927 11.23 28.21 11.47
CA ARG A 927 9.97 28.94 11.32
C ARG A 927 9.08 28.71 12.53
N PHE A 928 8.52 29.77 13.08
CA PHE A 928 7.57 29.73 14.19
C PHE A 928 6.34 30.60 13.89
N GLY A 929 5.17 30.16 14.35
CA GLY A 929 3.91 30.91 14.22
C GLY A 929 3.58 31.64 15.51
N ILE A 930 3.14 32.89 15.42
CA ILE A 930 2.60 33.67 16.56
C ILE A 930 1.39 34.48 16.08
N LEU A 931 0.44 34.71 16.98
CA LEU A 931 -0.66 35.67 16.83
C LEU A 931 -0.13 37.11 16.63
N LYS A 932 -0.97 38.00 16.08
CA LYS A 932 -0.63 39.41 15.82
C LYS A 932 -0.17 40.15 17.09
N GLY A 933 0.92 40.92 17.00
CA GLY A 933 1.42 41.75 18.12
C GLY A 933 2.91 42.09 18.07
N ASN A 934 3.35 42.94 19.01
CA ASN A 934 4.74 43.37 19.15
C ASN A 934 5.52 42.47 20.11
N TYR A 935 6.66 41.92 19.65
CA TYR A 935 7.44 40.92 20.39
C TYR A 935 8.94 41.21 20.39
N ILE A 936 9.64 40.68 21.38
CA ILE A 936 11.09 40.62 21.42
C ILE A 936 11.48 39.15 21.23
N VAL A 937 12.19 38.86 20.16
CA VAL A 937 12.67 37.50 19.85
C VAL A 937 14.16 37.43 20.14
N LYS A 938 14.53 36.49 21.01
CA LYS A 938 15.90 36.20 21.41
C LYS A 938 16.29 34.83 20.85
N VAL A 939 17.30 34.82 20.00
CA VAL A 939 17.82 33.61 19.35
C VAL A 939 19.19 33.29 19.93
N SER A 940 19.38 32.05 20.37
CA SER A 940 20.71 31.54 20.72
C SER A 940 21.16 30.53 19.68
N ASP A 941 22.43 30.57 19.29
CA ASP A 941 23.05 29.55 18.45
C ASP A 941 23.77 28.47 19.28
N ILE A 942 24.28 27.45 18.61
CA ILE A 942 25.02 26.34 19.24
C ILE A 942 26.32 26.79 19.94
N ASN A 943 26.86 27.95 19.58
CA ASN A 943 28.04 28.56 20.21
C ASN A 943 27.65 29.47 21.40
N ASN A 944 26.36 29.50 21.77
CA ASN A 944 25.77 30.38 22.78
C ASN A 944 25.87 31.88 22.45
N LYS A 945 26.06 32.26 21.19
CA LYS A 945 25.90 33.66 20.76
C LYS A 945 24.42 33.99 20.74
N ILE A 946 24.07 35.14 21.31
CA ILE A 946 22.68 35.57 21.48
C ILE A 946 22.41 36.77 20.58
N SER A 947 21.40 36.68 19.72
CA SER A 947 20.84 37.79 18.98
C SER A 947 19.46 38.12 19.51
N THR A 948 19.15 39.41 19.67
CA THR A 948 17.82 39.86 20.12
C THR A 948 17.27 40.83 19.08
N LYS A 949 16.06 40.55 18.58
CA LYS A 949 15.36 41.37 17.59
C LYS A 949 14.00 41.76 18.11
N LYS A 950 13.65 43.04 17.96
CA LYS A 950 12.28 43.51 18.14
C LYS A 950 11.53 43.26 16.86
N ILE A 951 10.37 42.62 16.98
CA ILE A 951 9.42 42.44 15.90
C ILE A 951 8.24 43.36 16.20
N LEU A 952 8.02 44.32 15.31
CA LEU A 952 6.87 45.21 15.34
C LEU A 952 5.92 44.75 14.24
N ASP A 953 4.66 44.51 14.59
CA ASP A 953 3.62 44.02 13.68
C ASP A 953 2.67 45.15 13.28
#